data_AF-A0A673LT80-F1
#
_entry.id   AF-A0A673LT80-F1
#
_cell.length_a   1.000
_cell.length_b   1.000
_cell.length_c   1.000
_cell.angle_alpha   90.00
_cell.angle_beta   90.00
_cell.angle_gamma   90.00
#
_symmetry.space_group_name_H-M   'P 1'
#
loop_
_entity.id
_entity.type
_entity.pdbx_description
1 polymer ?
#
loop_
_entity_poly.entity_id
_entity_poly.type
_entity_poly.pdbx_seq_one_letter_code
_entity_poly.pdbx_strand_id
1 'polypeptide(L)'
;TILVEQFTRVLVNFTDPEGYIDSSDDPPLPEGAFLQCTYTVTVYMGYGVELQVKSVNLSEGEQLSIRGVDEAGALLVLANQTLLVEGQVIRSPTNTLSVFYRSSPEGGVGIFQLHYQIFRLSCALPRRPHFGEVSVKDLHPGGTAHFQCHMGYHLQGDATLTCLNASLPVWSQHEPSCRALCGGVVKNATVGRVLSPSPHPGSNSTLDRSCSWSLEAPNGQRLHLHLERMVLGLTDRLVLWSGLDAGSVVLFDSGRGGPIPFEGVISEGPAVRVQFITDQPNSHNTGFNIRYEAFEKGHCYEPYIQNGNFSTTDPTYGVGTVVQFTCDPGHSLEQGPPVIECINTRDPYWNDTEPLCKALCGGDLPGPSGVILSPNWPEWYGEGEDCSWRIHVVLLEHSVLTTTANDMLTILDGDEVTTHILGQFVGGTSPFKMSSSTPDLTITFHSDPAGLVFGKGEGFIINYMEVSHNDSCPDLPEIQNGWKTTSHVALVRGAHITYQCDPGYDLVGSETLTCQVDLSWNTQPPFCEKIMYCTDPGHVEHSTRTLSDPKLLVGTTIQYSCIPGYILQGGATLTCYGREPGTPVWTSRLPHCVLAEAAADSSFDGGSMALAIFILVLLVSVLLGGAYIYVTRCRYHSNLRLPLMYPHPYSQITVETEFDNPLYETGGVRISQNTSVTT
;
A
#
# COMPACT_ATOMS: atom_id res chain seq x y z
N THR A 1 -56.45 -9.98 -39.73
CA THR A 1 -55.53 -11.12 -39.88
C THR A 1 -54.55 -11.04 -38.74
N ILE A 2 -54.70 -11.91 -37.74
CA ILE A 2 -53.82 -11.96 -36.58
C ILE A 2 -52.52 -12.59 -37.10
N LEU A 3 -51.49 -11.77 -37.33
CA LEU A 3 -50.15 -12.29 -37.59
C LEU A 3 -49.66 -12.92 -36.28
N VAL A 4 -49.64 -14.25 -36.24
CA VAL A 4 -48.99 -14.99 -35.17
C VAL A 4 -47.49 -14.87 -35.43
N GLU A 5 -46.80 -14.03 -34.66
CA GLU A 5 -45.33 -14.00 -34.64
C GLU A 5 -44.83 -15.39 -34.22
N GLN A 6 -44.22 -16.14 -35.14
CA GLN A 6 -43.58 -17.42 -34.84
C GLN A 6 -42.18 -17.15 -34.29
N PHE A 7 -42.01 -17.38 -32.98
CA PHE A 7 -40.71 -17.36 -32.32
C PHE A 7 -40.08 -18.76 -32.34
N THR A 8 -38.82 -18.88 -32.76
CA THR A 8 -38.03 -20.09 -32.53
C THR A 8 -37.29 -19.92 -31.20
N ARG A 9 -37.73 -20.65 -30.18
CA ARG A 9 -37.12 -20.62 -28.84
C ARG A 9 -36.09 -21.73 -28.70
N VAL A 10 -34.86 -21.37 -28.34
CA VAL A 10 -33.77 -22.31 -28.07
C VAL A 10 -33.37 -22.22 -26.60
N LEU A 11 -33.24 -23.38 -25.96
CA LEU A 11 -32.86 -23.52 -24.56
C LEU A 11 -31.66 -24.46 -24.50
N VAL A 12 -30.55 -23.96 -23.98
CA VAL A 12 -29.29 -24.71 -23.86
C VAL A 12 -28.84 -24.67 -22.41
N ASN A 13 -28.49 -25.83 -21.86
CA ASN A 13 -28.05 -25.94 -20.47
C ASN A 13 -26.61 -26.48 -20.42
N PHE A 14 -25.77 -25.82 -19.64
CA PHE A 14 -24.38 -26.21 -19.39
C PHE A 14 -24.20 -26.59 -17.92
N THR A 15 -23.41 -27.63 -17.67
CA THR A 15 -23.08 -28.11 -16.32
C THR A 15 -21.58 -28.23 -16.07
N ASP A 16 -20.76 -28.04 -17.11
CA ASP A 16 -19.31 -28.13 -17.00
C ASP A 16 -18.75 -26.95 -16.18
N PRO A 17 -17.60 -27.13 -15.51
CA PRO A 17 -17.00 -26.09 -14.66
C PRO A 17 -16.44 -24.91 -15.46
N GLU A 18 -16.17 -25.09 -16.75
CA GLU A 18 -15.66 -24.06 -17.65
C GLU A 18 -16.18 -24.34 -19.07
N GLY A 19 -16.40 -23.30 -19.85
CA GLY A 19 -16.81 -23.43 -21.24
C GLY A 19 -17.04 -22.10 -21.94
N TYR A 20 -17.51 -22.18 -23.19
CA TYR A 20 -17.81 -21.03 -24.02
C TYR A 20 -19.27 -21.06 -24.46
N ILE A 21 -19.90 -19.89 -24.49
CA ILE A 21 -21.22 -19.67 -25.05
C ILE A 21 -21.02 -18.79 -26.28
N ASP A 22 -21.08 -19.43 -27.44
CA ASP A 22 -20.87 -18.81 -28.74
C ASP A 22 -22.18 -18.75 -29.51
N SER A 23 -22.43 -17.62 -30.17
CA SER A 23 -23.58 -17.45 -31.06
C SER A 23 -23.37 -18.09 -32.44
N SER A 24 -22.16 -18.59 -32.72
CA SER A 24 -21.78 -19.19 -34.01
C SER A 24 -22.17 -20.65 -34.18
N ASP A 25 -22.59 -21.31 -33.10
CA ASP A 25 -23.07 -22.68 -33.12
C ASP A 25 -24.60 -22.69 -33.25
N ASP A 26 -25.14 -22.62 -34.48
CA ASP A 26 -26.51 -23.11 -34.71
C ASP A 26 -26.77 -23.66 -36.14
N PRO A 27 -27.70 -24.64 -36.29
CA PRO A 27 -28.14 -25.23 -37.55
C PRO A 27 -28.97 -24.28 -38.43
N PRO A 28 -29.25 -24.63 -39.71
CA PRO A 28 -29.92 -23.73 -40.65
C PRO A 28 -31.36 -23.38 -40.22
N LEU A 29 -31.61 -22.10 -39.96
CA LEU A 29 -32.93 -21.57 -39.63
C LEU A 29 -33.74 -21.23 -40.90
N PRO A 30 -35.07 -21.45 -40.91
CA PRO A 30 -35.93 -21.02 -42.02
C PRO A 30 -36.05 -19.48 -42.10
N GLU A 31 -36.14 -18.95 -43.33
CA GLU A 31 -36.30 -17.52 -43.59
C GLU A 31 -37.55 -16.94 -42.88
N GLY A 32 -37.36 -15.90 -42.06
CA GLY A 32 -38.42 -15.14 -41.40
C GLY A 32 -38.72 -15.48 -39.93
N ALA A 33 -37.91 -16.31 -39.26
CA ALA A 33 -38.08 -16.64 -37.85
C ALA A 33 -37.21 -15.76 -36.92
N PHE A 34 -37.80 -15.24 -35.84
CA PHE A 34 -37.05 -14.54 -34.77
C PHE A 34 -36.44 -15.56 -33.81
N LEU A 35 -35.17 -15.38 -33.46
CA LEU A 35 -34.45 -16.24 -32.54
C LEU A 35 -34.57 -15.70 -31.12
N GLN A 36 -34.99 -16.56 -30.20
CA GLN A 36 -34.95 -16.28 -28.76
C GLN A 36 -34.19 -17.42 -28.07
N CYS A 37 -32.96 -17.14 -27.66
CA CYS A 37 -32.09 -18.11 -27.01
C CYS A 37 -31.97 -17.83 -25.52
N THR A 38 -31.98 -18.89 -24.72
CA THR A 38 -31.67 -18.83 -23.29
C THR A 38 -30.66 -19.92 -22.98
N TYR A 39 -29.44 -19.50 -22.66
CA TYR A 39 -28.35 -20.36 -22.23
C TYR A 39 -28.30 -20.34 -20.72
N THR A 40 -28.41 -21.48 -20.06
CA THR A 40 -28.35 -21.58 -18.60
C THR A 40 -27.13 -22.38 -18.19
N VAL A 41 -26.28 -21.80 -17.34
CA VAL A 41 -25.14 -22.48 -16.75
C VAL A 41 -25.47 -22.77 -15.29
N THR A 42 -25.46 -24.05 -14.92
CA THR A 42 -25.74 -24.50 -13.54
C THR A 42 -24.59 -25.32 -13.03
N VAL A 43 -23.96 -24.85 -11.96
CA VAL A 43 -22.78 -25.49 -11.35
C VAL A 43 -23.11 -26.06 -9.96
N TYR A 44 -22.18 -26.80 -9.38
CA TYR A 44 -22.38 -27.46 -8.08
C TYR A 44 -22.47 -26.44 -6.92
N MET A 45 -23.14 -26.83 -5.83
CA MET A 45 -23.38 -25.97 -4.68
C MET A 45 -22.06 -25.48 -4.05
N GLY A 46 -22.06 -24.24 -3.57
CA GLY A 46 -20.88 -23.55 -3.04
C GLY A 46 -20.01 -22.88 -4.12
N TYR A 47 -20.40 -22.99 -5.39
CA TYR A 47 -19.74 -22.36 -6.52
C TYR A 47 -20.76 -21.59 -7.36
N GLY A 48 -20.30 -20.49 -7.95
CA GLY A 48 -21.04 -19.62 -8.84
C GLY A 48 -20.38 -19.61 -10.21
N VAL A 49 -21.00 -18.93 -11.16
CA VAL A 49 -20.54 -18.79 -12.53
C VAL A 49 -20.00 -17.38 -12.72
N GLU A 50 -18.72 -17.29 -13.08
CA GLU A 50 -18.07 -16.07 -13.54
C GLU A 50 -18.06 -16.11 -15.07
N LEU A 51 -18.61 -15.07 -15.69
CA LEU A 51 -18.69 -14.93 -17.13
C LEU A 51 -17.86 -13.73 -17.59
N GLN A 52 -16.88 -14.00 -18.46
CA GLN A 52 -16.05 -13.01 -19.10
C GLN A 52 -16.51 -12.77 -20.54
N VAL A 53 -16.75 -11.50 -20.85
CA VAL A 53 -17.12 -11.07 -22.20
C VAL A 53 -15.86 -11.05 -23.08
N LYS A 54 -15.80 -11.90 -24.11
CA LYS A 54 -14.67 -11.91 -25.07
C LYS A 54 -14.97 -11.04 -26.29
N SER A 55 -16.14 -11.19 -26.90
CA SER A 55 -16.59 -10.32 -27.98
C SER A 55 -18.11 -10.24 -28.01
N VAL A 56 -18.64 -9.06 -28.29
CA VAL A 56 -20.08 -8.82 -28.46
C VAL A 56 -20.24 -7.80 -29.58
N ASN A 57 -20.94 -8.17 -30.64
CA ASN A 57 -21.25 -7.33 -31.78
C ASN A 57 -22.73 -7.50 -32.13
N LEU A 58 -23.55 -6.55 -31.67
CA LEU A 58 -25.01 -6.57 -31.78
C LEU A 58 -25.49 -5.47 -32.73
N SER A 59 -26.51 -5.78 -33.52
CA SER A 59 -27.18 -4.84 -34.43
C SER A 59 -28.35 -4.11 -33.75
N GLU A 60 -28.83 -3.03 -34.36
CA GLU A 60 -29.93 -2.22 -33.83
C GLU A 60 -31.22 -3.06 -33.72
N GLY A 61 -31.78 -3.17 -32.51
CA GLY A 61 -32.96 -3.98 -32.20
C GLY A 61 -32.68 -5.37 -31.60
N GLU A 62 -31.42 -5.78 -31.48
CA GLU A 62 -31.05 -7.02 -30.77
C GLU A 62 -30.97 -6.81 -29.25
N GLN A 63 -31.29 -7.86 -28.50
CA GLN A 63 -31.24 -7.83 -27.05
C GLN A 63 -30.35 -8.94 -26.48
N LEU A 64 -29.36 -8.57 -25.68
CA LEU A 64 -28.51 -9.49 -24.92
C LEU A 64 -28.52 -9.06 -23.45
N SER A 65 -28.93 -9.97 -22.57
CA SER A 65 -28.94 -9.71 -21.12
C SER A 65 -28.44 -10.91 -20.35
N ILE A 66 -27.58 -10.66 -19.38
CA ILE A 66 -27.09 -11.68 -18.44
C ILE A 66 -27.94 -11.56 -17.18
N ARG A 67 -28.51 -12.69 -16.75
CA ARG A 67 -29.47 -12.77 -15.66
C ARG A 67 -29.03 -13.82 -14.64
N GLY A 68 -29.05 -13.46 -13.37
CA GLY A 68 -28.87 -14.35 -12.24
C GLY A 68 -30.20 -14.63 -11.53
N VAL A 69 -30.09 -15.30 -10.40
CA VAL A 69 -31.21 -15.59 -9.50
C VAL A 69 -30.92 -14.94 -8.15
N ASP A 70 -31.85 -14.19 -7.58
CA ASP A 70 -31.69 -13.59 -6.25
C ASP A 70 -31.96 -14.58 -5.09
N GLU A 71 -31.88 -14.11 -3.85
CA GLU A 71 -32.11 -14.94 -2.65
C GLU A 71 -33.54 -15.52 -2.58
N ALA A 72 -34.52 -14.87 -3.22
CA ALA A 72 -35.93 -15.27 -3.25
C ALA A 72 -36.27 -16.16 -4.45
N GLY A 73 -35.29 -16.46 -5.31
CA GLY A 73 -35.50 -17.25 -6.53
C GLY A 73 -36.02 -16.44 -7.73
N ALA A 74 -36.07 -15.11 -7.64
CA ALA A 74 -36.49 -14.23 -8.73
C ALA A 74 -35.33 -13.94 -9.69
N LEU A 75 -35.67 -13.73 -10.97
CA LEU A 75 -34.70 -13.41 -12.01
C LEU A 75 -34.19 -11.98 -11.84
N LEU A 76 -32.87 -11.84 -11.64
CA LEU A 76 -32.17 -10.56 -11.51
C LEU A 76 -31.35 -10.30 -12.78
N VAL A 77 -31.55 -9.15 -13.44
CA VAL A 77 -30.70 -8.75 -14.57
C VAL A 77 -29.38 -8.20 -14.04
N LEU A 78 -28.27 -8.92 -14.28
CA LEU A 78 -26.93 -8.55 -13.82
C LEU A 78 -26.26 -7.58 -14.79
N ALA A 79 -26.48 -7.75 -16.10
CA ALA A 79 -25.99 -6.85 -17.13
C ALA A 79 -26.94 -6.86 -18.33
N ASN A 80 -27.05 -5.72 -18.98
CA ASN A 80 -27.80 -5.54 -20.23
C ASN A 80 -26.83 -5.18 -21.36
N GLN A 81 -27.26 -5.23 -22.61
CA GLN A 81 -26.40 -5.04 -23.80
C GLN A 81 -25.52 -3.78 -23.81
N THR A 82 -25.91 -2.71 -23.11
CA THR A 82 -25.13 -1.47 -22.98
C THR A 82 -23.93 -1.59 -22.03
N LEU A 83 -23.96 -2.58 -21.15
CA LEU A 83 -22.96 -2.87 -20.11
C LEU A 83 -22.24 -4.19 -20.42
N LEU A 84 -22.07 -4.57 -21.69
CA LEU A 84 -21.36 -5.78 -22.10
C LEU A 84 -20.20 -5.40 -23.03
N VAL A 85 -19.10 -4.96 -22.42
CA VAL A 85 -17.88 -4.56 -23.13
C VAL A 85 -16.84 -5.69 -23.06
N GLU A 86 -15.99 -5.82 -24.08
CA GLU A 86 -14.88 -6.77 -24.08
C GLU A 86 -14.01 -6.64 -22.81
N GLY A 87 -13.70 -7.77 -22.19
CA GLY A 87 -12.93 -7.85 -20.95
C GLY A 87 -13.75 -7.75 -19.67
N GLN A 88 -15.04 -7.38 -19.74
CA GLN A 88 -15.90 -7.27 -18.57
C GLN A 88 -16.20 -8.64 -17.96
N VAL A 89 -16.21 -8.70 -16.62
CA VAL A 89 -16.44 -9.91 -15.84
C VAL A 89 -17.72 -9.75 -15.02
N ILE A 90 -18.62 -10.72 -15.12
CA ILE A 90 -19.92 -10.73 -14.44
C ILE A 90 -20.03 -12.02 -13.62
N ARG A 91 -20.34 -11.88 -12.34
CA ARG A 91 -20.44 -13.01 -11.41
C ARG A 91 -21.88 -13.26 -11.03
N SER A 92 -22.30 -14.52 -11.04
CA SER A 92 -23.62 -14.90 -10.56
C SER A 92 -23.68 -14.85 -9.03
N PRO A 93 -24.78 -14.36 -8.44
CA PRO A 93 -24.99 -14.39 -6.99
C PRO A 93 -25.24 -15.82 -6.45
N THR A 94 -25.72 -16.72 -7.31
CA THR A 94 -26.02 -18.13 -6.98
C THR A 94 -25.24 -19.08 -7.88
N ASN A 95 -25.43 -20.38 -7.71
CA ASN A 95 -24.84 -21.42 -8.57
C ASN A 95 -25.42 -21.49 -9.99
N THR A 96 -26.29 -20.55 -10.37
CA THR A 96 -26.95 -20.53 -11.69
C THR A 96 -26.81 -19.16 -12.35
N LEU A 97 -26.50 -19.14 -13.64
CA LEU A 97 -26.45 -17.96 -14.49
C LEU A 97 -27.18 -18.25 -15.79
N SER A 98 -27.92 -17.26 -16.30
CA SER A 98 -28.59 -17.37 -17.59
C SER A 98 -28.24 -16.21 -18.53
N VAL A 99 -27.95 -16.53 -19.78
CA VAL A 99 -27.72 -15.57 -20.86
C VAL A 99 -28.94 -15.60 -21.76
N PHE A 100 -29.62 -14.46 -21.86
CA PHE A 100 -30.80 -14.29 -22.68
C PHE A 100 -30.44 -13.46 -23.92
N TYR A 101 -30.66 -14.03 -25.09
CA TYR A 101 -30.45 -13.37 -26.38
C TYR A 101 -31.72 -13.37 -27.22
N ARG A 102 -32.01 -12.25 -27.88
CA ARG A 102 -33.11 -12.09 -28.81
C ARG A 102 -32.64 -11.36 -30.06
N SER A 103 -32.87 -11.95 -31.23
CA SER A 103 -32.50 -11.38 -32.53
C SER A 103 -33.41 -10.23 -32.97
N SER A 104 -32.91 -9.40 -33.89
CA SER A 104 -33.66 -8.27 -34.47
C SER A 104 -34.74 -8.76 -35.44
N PRO A 105 -35.87 -8.02 -35.60
CA PRO A 105 -36.91 -8.38 -36.54
C PRO A 105 -36.51 -8.32 -38.03
N GLU A 106 -35.41 -7.64 -38.34
CA GLU A 106 -34.96 -7.36 -39.72
C GLU A 106 -33.98 -8.42 -40.26
N GLY A 107 -33.72 -9.49 -39.50
CA GLY A 107 -32.95 -10.65 -39.96
C GLY A 107 -31.44 -10.60 -39.68
N GLY A 108 -31.00 -9.80 -38.69
CA GLY A 108 -29.64 -9.83 -38.16
C GLY A 108 -29.45 -10.92 -37.08
N VAL A 109 -28.28 -11.56 -37.08
CA VAL A 109 -27.81 -12.40 -35.97
C VAL A 109 -26.54 -11.77 -35.41
N GLY A 110 -26.66 -11.15 -34.25
CA GLY A 110 -25.55 -10.62 -33.46
C GLY A 110 -24.54 -11.71 -33.10
N ILE A 111 -23.27 -11.35 -33.12
CA ILE A 111 -22.16 -12.25 -32.82
C ILE A 111 -21.71 -11.99 -31.39
N PHE A 112 -21.75 -13.01 -30.54
CA PHE A 112 -21.19 -12.92 -29.19
C PHE A 112 -20.43 -14.20 -28.82
N GLN A 113 -19.35 -14.01 -28.06
CA GLN A 113 -18.55 -15.06 -27.46
C GLN A 113 -18.34 -14.72 -25.98
N LEU A 114 -18.84 -15.60 -25.13
CA LEU A 114 -18.78 -15.46 -23.68
C LEU A 114 -18.06 -16.67 -23.10
N HIS A 115 -17.00 -16.43 -22.33
CA HIS A 115 -16.29 -17.49 -21.62
C HIS A 115 -16.83 -17.56 -20.19
N TYR A 116 -17.24 -18.74 -19.74
CA TYR A 116 -17.67 -18.93 -18.36
C TYR A 116 -16.73 -19.88 -17.63
N GLN A 117 -16.52 -19.61 -16.34
CA GLN A 117 -15.77 -20.47 -15.44
C GLN A 117 -16.42 -20.45 -14.05
N ILE A 118 -16.19 -21.49 -13.27
CA ILE A 118 -16.63 -21.54 -11.87
C ILE A 118 -15.79 -20.64 -10.97
N PHE A 119 -16.44 -20.02 -9.99
CA PHE A 119 -15.77 -19.37 -8.88
C PHE A 119 -16.41 -19.79 -7.55
N ARG A 120 -15.70 -19.67 -6.44
CA ARG A 120 -16.21 -20.10 -5.14
C ARG A 120 -17.16 -19.04 -4.58
N LEU A 121 -18.39 -19.43 -4.24
CA LEU A 121 -19.32 -18.54 -3.55
C LEU A 121 -18.90 -18.41 -2.08
N SER A 122 -19.26 -17.26 -1.50
CA SER A 122 -18.96 -16.93 -0.11
C SER A 122 -20.24 -16.47 0.58
N CYS A 123 -20.35 -16.73 1.88
CA CYS A 123 -21.37 -16.11 2.70
C CYS A 123 -21.14 -14.58 2.73
N ALA A 124 -22.22 -13.81 2.89
CA ALA A 124 -22.13 -12.38 3.10
C ALA A 124 -21.27 -12.06 4.34
N LEU A 125 -20.50 -10.98 4.29
CA LEU A 125 -19.71 -10.54 5.43
C LEU A 125 -20.65 -10.23 6.61
N PRO A 126 -20.53 -10.93 7.75
CA PRO A 126 -21.44 -10.73 8.87
C PRO A 126 -21.27 -9.33 9.45
N ARG A 127 -22.38 -8.70 9.81
CA ARG A 127 -22.37 -7.36 10.41
C ARG A 127 -21.74 -7.41 11.79
N ARG A 128 -20.91 -6.42 12.10
CA ARG A 128 -20.38 -6.24 13.45
C ARG A 128 -21.55 -5.95 14.41
N PRO A 129 -21.71 -6.69 15.52
CA PRO A 129 -22.74 -6.37 16.51
C PRO A 129 -22.44 -5.02 17.16
N HIS A 130 -23.49 -4.25 17.47
CA HIS A 130 -23.33 -3.01 18.23
C HIS A 130 -22.70 -3.34 19.59
N PHE A 131 -21.63 -2.62 19.96
CA PHE A 131 -20.84 -2.86 21.19
C PHE A 131 -20.21 -4.28 21.27
N GLY A 132 -19.82 -4.83 20.12
CA GLY A 132 -19.03 -6.05 20.05
C GLY A 132 -18.17 -6.12 18.80
N GLU A 133 -17.44 -7.22 18.68
CA GLU A 133 -16.55 -7.52 17.57
C GLU A 133 -16.91 -8.86 16.93
N VAL A 134 -16.53 -8.99 15.66
CA VAL A 134 -16.66 -10.24 14.88
C VAL A 134 -15.30 -10.57 14.29
N SER A 135 -14.85 -11.80 14.50
CA SER A 135 -13.64 -12.37 13.92
C SER A 135 -14.03 -13.44 12.91
N VAL A 136 -13.79 -13.14 11.63
CA VAL A 136 -14.13 -14.05 10.52
C VAL A 136 -12.89 -14.83 10.13
N LYS A 137 -12.93 -16.16 10.22
CA LYS A 137 -11.82 -17.03 9.81
C LYS A 137 -11.85 -17.32 8.31
N ASP A 138 -13.03 -17.61 7.78
CA ASP A 138 -13.26 -17.88 6.37
C ASP A 138 -14.74 -17.62 6.04
N LEU A 139 -15.00 -17.12 4.83
CA LEU A 139 -16.35 -16.83 4.31
C LEU A 139 -16.84 -17.91 3.35
N HIS A 140 -15.97 -18.82 2.91
CA HIS A 140 -16.36 -19.93 2.06
C HIS A 140 -17.17 -20.98 2.84
N PRO A 141 -17.91 -21.87 2.15
CA PRO A 141 -18.64 -22.96 2.80
C PRO A 141 -17.75 -23.79 3.73
N GLY A 142 -18.18 -23.96 4.99
CA GLY A 142 -17.41 -24.56 6.08
C GLY A 142 -16.60 -23.57 6.92
N GLY A 143 -16.50 -22.31 6.49
CA GLY A 143 -15.89 -21.22 7.23
C GLY A 143 -16.67 -20.83 8.49
N THR A 144 -15.99 -20.18 9.43
CA THR A 144 -16.58 -19.81 10.73
C THR A 144 -16.34 -18.34 11.06
N ALA A 145 -17.35 -17.72 11.68
CA ALA A 145 -17.28 -16.38 12.24
C ALA A 145 -17.56 -16.45 13.74
N HIS A 146 -16.69 -15.84 14.55
CA HIS A 146 -16.79 -15.83 16.00
C HIS A 146 -17.11 -14.42 16.50
N PHE A 147 -18.12 -14.31 17.36
CA PHE A 147 -18.68 -13.06 17.85
C PHE A 147 -18.36 -12.90 19.34
N GLN A 148 -17.88 -11.72 19.71
CA GLN A 148 -17.54 -11.37 21.09
C GLN A 148 -18.11 -10.00 21.43
N CYS A 149 -18.69 -9.85 22.61
CA CYS A 149 -19.18 -8.56 23.08
C CYS A 149 -18.11 -7.81 23.86
N HIS A 150 -18.15 -6.47 23.81
CA HIS A 150 -17.31 -5.64 24.67
C HIS A 150 -17.63 -5.88 26.15
N MET A 151 -16.67 -5.58 27.02
CA MET A 151 -16.81 -5.72 28.47
C MET A 151 -18.09 -5.06 29.00
N GLY A 152 -18.90 -5.81 29.76
CA GLY A 152 -20.18 -5.37 30.31
C GLY A 152 -21.41 -5.74 29.46
N TYR A 153 -21.23 -6.08 28.18
CA TYR A 153 -22.30 -6.58 27.32
C TYR A 153 -22.31 -8.11 27.29
N HIS A 154 -23.50 -8.69 27.21
CA HIS A 154 -23.72 -10.13 27.09
C HIS A 154 -24.19 -10.48 25.68
N LEU A 155 -23.65 -11.56 25.11
CA LEU A 155 -24.04 -12.03 23.79
C LEU A 155 -25.42 -12.70 23.85
N GLN A 156 -26.33 -12.28 22.97
CA GLN A 156 -27.62 -12.92 22.72
C GLN A 156 -27.61 -13.56 21.33
N GLY A 157 -27.53 -14.89 21.30
CA GLY A 157 -27.41 -15.69 20.08
C GLY A 157 -26.20 -16.62 20.18
N ASP A 158 -25.85 -17.25 19.06
CA ASP A 158 -24.70 -18.16 19.01
C ASP A 158 -23.39 -17.38 18.86
N ALA A 159 -22.39 -17.72 19.68
CA ALA A 159 -21.07 -17.11 19.64
C ALA A 159 -20.26 -17.47 18.39
N THR A 160 -20.65 -18.54 17.68
CA THR A 160 -19.95 -18.96 16.46
C THR A 160 -20.97 -19.36 15.40
N LEU A 161 -20.87 -18.73 14.23
CA LEU A 161 -21.69 -19.05 13.06
C LEU A 161 -20.84 -19.79 12.03
N THR A 162 -21.45 -20.76 11.34
CA THR A 162 -20.80 -21.54 10.28
C THR A 162 -21.44 -21.28 8.93
N CYS A 163 -20.65 -21.03 7.89
CA CYS A 163 -21.16 -20.81 6.53
C CYS A 163 -21.61 -22.14 5.93
N LEU A 164 -22.90 -22.26 5.60
CA LEU A 164 -23.48 -23.50 5.08
C LEU A 164 -23.35 -23.58 3.57
N ASN A 165 -23.11 -24.80 3.06
CA ASN A 165 -23.04 -25.05 1.63
C ASN A 165 -24.46 -25.10 1.01
N ALA A 166 -24.73 -24.19 0.08
CA ALA A 166 -26.01 -24.10 -0.63
C ALA A 166 -25.81 -23.45 -2.02
N SER A 167 -26.89 -23.34 -2.80
CA SER A 167 -26.90 -22.59 -4.07
C SER A 167 -26.58 -21.11 -3.89
N LEU A 168 -26.97 -20.57 -2.73
CA LEU A 168 -26.50 -19.31 -2.16
C LEU A 168 -26.00 -19.62 -0.74
N PRO A 169 -24.69 -19.51 -0.43
CA PRO A 169 -24.20 -19.76 0.92
C PRO A 169 -24.80 -18.82 1.96
N VAL A 170 -25.34 -19.37 3.05
CA VAL A 170 -25.96 -18.63 4.16
C VAL A 170 -25.37 -19.08 5.49
N TRP A 171 -25.33 -18.17 6.47
CA TRP A 171 -24.92 -18.47 7.83
C TRP A 171 -25.89 -19.44 8.53
N SER A 172 -25.36 -20.27 9.42
CA SER A 172 -26.13 -21.28 10.16
C SER A 172 -27.29 -20.72 10.99
N GLN A 173 -27.15 -19.50 11.51
CA GLN A 173 -28.15 -18.80 12.30
C GLN A 173 -28.10 -17.30 11.99
N HIS A 174 -29.07 -16.55 12.52
CA HIS A 174 -29.06 -15.09 12.48
C HIS A 174 -27.93 -14.50 13.32
N GLU A 175 -27.48 -13.32 12.94
CA GLU A 175 -26.39 -12.60 13.59
C GLU A 175 -26.73 -12.31 15.07
N PRO A 176 -25.82 -12.62 16.02
CA PRO A 176 -26.07 -12.39 17.43
C PRO A 176 -26.03 -10.89 17.78
N SER A 177 -26.68 -10.50 18.87
CA SER A 177 -26.69 -9.11 19.37
C SER A 177 -26.08 -9.01 20.75
N CYS A 178 -25.32 -7.95 21.02
CA CYS A 178 -24.75 -7.68 22.34
C CYS A 178 -25.71 -6.79 23.15
N ARG A 179 -26.04 -7.20 24.38
CA ARG A 179 -27.02 -6.50 25.24
C ARG A 179 -26.51 -6.33 26.67
N ALA A 180 -26.78 -5.16 27.25
CA ALA A 180 -26.52 -4.88 28.65
C ALA A 180 -27.71 -5.36 29.50
N LEU A 181 -27.42 -6.13 30.56
CA LEU A 181 -28.44 -6.71 31.44
C LEU A 181 -28.82 -5.73 32.57
N CYS A 182 -30.11 -5.72 32.93
CA CYS A 182 -30.61 -4.95 34.07
C CYS A 182 -30.28 -5.66 35.40
N GLY A 183 -29.35 -5.08 36.15
CA GLY A 183 -28.93 -5.57 37.47
C GLY A 183 -28.03 -6.80 37.45
N GLY A 184 -27.48 -7.13 38.63
CA GLY A 184 -26.57 -8.27 38.79
C GLY A 184 -25.69 -8.16 40.04
N VAL A 185 -25.02 -9.26 40.37
CA VAL A 185 -24.05 -9.33 41.47
C VAL A 185 -22.70 -9.76 40.91
N VAL A 186 -21.68 -8.92 41.09
CA VAL A 186 -20.30 -9.24 40.71
C VAL A 186 -19.47 -9.39 41.98
N LYS A 187 -19.03 -10.62 42.24
CA LYS A 187 -18.10 -10.93 43.33
C LYS A 187 -16.68 -10.95 42.81
N ASN A 188 -15.74 -10.54 43.65
CA ASN A 188 -14.33 -10.43 43.28
C ASN A 188 -14.14 -9.53 42.04
N ALA A 189 -14.84 -8.39 42.05
CA ALA A 189 -14.88 -7.42 40.98
C ALA A 189 -13.52 -6.72 40.85
N THR A 190 -12.66 -7.18 39.94
CA THR A 190 -11.34 -6.58 39.68
C THR A 190 -11.40 -5.48 38.64
N VAL A 191 -12.06 -5.73 37.51
CA VAL A 191 -12.27 -4.74 36.45
C VAL A 191 -13.52 -5.09 35.66
N GLY A 192 -14.29 -4.10 35.25
CA GLY A 192 -15.47 -4.30 34.41
C GLY A 192 -16.26 -3.03 34.15
N ARG A 193 -17.46 -3.19 33.60
CA ARG A 193 -18.37 -2.07 33.29
C ARG A 193 -19.78 -2.34 33.76
N VAL A 194 -20.45 -1.28 34.21
CA VAL A 194 -21.89 -1.23 34.47
C VAL A 194 -22.50 -0.26 33.46
N LEU A 195 -23.47 -0.75 32.70
CA LEU A 195 -24.01 -0.08 31.53
C LEU A 195 -25.51 0.15 31.69
N SER A 196 -26.03 1.16 31.00
CA SER A 196 -27.48 1.32 30.86
C SER A 196 -28.10 0.06 30.22
N PRO A 197 -29.18 -0.50 30.79
CA PRO A 197 -29.81 -1.72 30.30
C PRO A 197 -30.31 -1.60 28.86
N SER A 198 -30.16 -2.66 28.07
CA SER A 198 -30.70 -2.71 26.70
C SER A 198 -32.20 -3.03 26.70
N PRO A 199 -33.00 -2.50 25.75
CA PRO A 199 -34.44 -2.72 25.73
C PRO A 199 -34.82 -4.19 25.52
N HIS A 200 -35.73 -4.73 26.34
CA HIS A 200 -36.25 -6.08 26.15
C HIS A 200 -37.27 -6.13 24.99
N PRO A 201 -37.27 -7.17 24.14
CA PRO A 201 -38.22 -7.31 23.02
C PRO A 201 -39.64 -7.74 23.44
N GLY A 202 -40.00 -7.65 24.71
CA GLY A 202 -41.25 -8.21 25.27
C GLY A 202 -42.16 -7.15 25.90
N SER A 203 -43.47 -7.27 25.70
CA SER A 203 -44.48 -6.25 26.08
C SER A 203 -44.74 -6.09 27.58
N ASN A 204 -43.94 -6.67 28.48
CA ASN A 204 -44.15 -6.65 29.95
C ASN A 204 -42.88 -6.24 30.71
N SER A 205 -42.31 -5.06 30.45
CA SER A 205 -41.12 -4.54 31.14
C SER A 205 -41.45 -3.62 32.32
N THR A 206 -42.05 -4.17 33.38
CA THR A 206 -42.02 -3.51 34.70
C THR A 206 -40.70 -3.78 35.45
N LEU A 207 -39.92 -4.75 35.00
CA LEU A 207 -38.64 -5.18 35.61
C LEU A 207 -37.46 -4.25 35.28
N ASP A 208 -37.49 -3.51 34.18
CA ASP A 208 -36.36 -2.65 33.74
C ASP A 208 -36.44 -1.21 34.26
N ARG A 209 -37.48 -0.86 35.03
CA ARG A 209 -37.66 0.49 35.57
C ARG A 209 -36.72 0.81 36.73
N SER A 210 -36.19 -0.21 37.40
CA SER A 210 -35.27 -0.05 38.53
C SER A 210 -34.23 -1.17 38.53
N CYS A 211 -33.07 -0.89 37.97
CA CYS A 211 -31.95 -1.81 37.92
C CYS A 211 -30.98 -1.55 39.08
N SER A 212 -30.47 -2.63 39.68
CA SER A 212 -29.51 -2.56 40.78
C SER A 212 -28.37 -3.53 40.53
N TRP A 213 -27.14 -3.02 40.53
CA TRP A 213 -25.92 -3.81 40.46
C TRP A 213 -25.17 -3.71 41.79
N SER A 214 -24.65 -4.83 42.27
CA SER A 214 -23.80 -4.90 43.47
C SER A 214 -22.43 -5.43 43.08
N LEU A 215 -21.39 -4.65 43.36
CA LEU A 215 -20.00 -4.94 43.07
C LEU A 215 -19.27 -5.17 44.39
N GLU A 216 -18.58 -6.30 44.53
CA GLU A 216 -17.75 -6.64 45.69
C GLU A 216 -16.31 -6.88 45.23
N ALA A 217 -15.39 -5.98 45.58
CA ALA A 217 -13.96 -6.09 45.32
C ALA A 217 -13.31 -7.23 46.13
N PRO A 218 -12.12 -7.69 45.70
CA PRO A 218 -11.27 -8.59 46.49
C PRO A 218 -10.97 -8.02 47.89
N ASN A 219 -10.68 -8.91 48.84
CA ASN A 219 -10.43 -8.53 50.23
C ASN A 219 -9.31 -7.48 50.36
N GLY A 220 -9.61 -6.36 51.03
CA GLY A 220 -8.64 -5.30 51.29
C GLY A 220 -8.51 -4.25 50.17
N GLN A 221 -9.24 -4.40 49.08
CA GLN A 221 -9.26 -3.45 47.95
C GLN A 221 -10.48 -2.54 48.02
N ARG A 222 -10.37 -1.39 47.36
CA ARG A 222 -11.47 -0.44 47.11
C ARG A 222 -11.80 -0.43 45.63
N LEU A 223 -13.03 -0.04 45.30
CA LEU A 223 -13.45 0.20 43.92
C LEU A 223 -13.35 1.68 43.58
N HIS A 224 -12.70 1.98 42.46
CA HIS A 224 -12.78 3.24 41.76
C HIS A 224 -13.77 3.07 40.61
N LEU A 225 -14.76 3.97 40.52
CA LEU A 225 -15.78 3.96 39.48
C LEU A 225 -15.60 5.20 38.61
N HIS A 226 -15.17 4.99 37.37
CA HIS A 226 -14.98 6.03 36.39
C HIS A 226 -16.23 6.18 35.51
N LEU A 227 -16.80 7.39 35.49
CA LEU A 227 -18.04 7.69 34.78
C LEU A 227 -17.73 8.16 33.35
N GLU A 228 -17.56 7.22 32.42
CA GLU A 228 -17.15 7.49 31.03
C GLU A 228 -18.21 8.22 30.20
N ARG A 229 -19.49 7.92 30.45
CA ARG A 229 -20.63 8.56 29.76
C ARG A 229 -21.79 8.68 30.71
N MET A 230 -22.40 9.85 30.78
CA MET A 230 -23.51 10.15 31.67
C MET A 230 -24.50 11.10 30.99
N VAL A 231 -25.46 10.53 30.26
CA VAL A 231 -26.56 11.27 29.64
C VAL A 231 -27.86 10.68 30.16
N LEU A 232 -28.41 11.26 31.21
CA LEU A 232 -29.64 10.78 31.85
C LEU A 232 -30.84 11.60 31.34
N GLY A 233 -32.00 10.96 31.17
CA GLY A 233 -33.25 11.66 30.91
C GLY A 233 -33.64 12.55 32.10
N LEU A 234 -34.55 13.51 31.87
CA LEU A 234 -35.00 14.45 32.91
C LEU A 234 -35.62 13.77 34.15
N THR A 235 -36.15 12.56 33.96
CA THR A 235 -36.82 11.73 34.96
C THR A 235 -35.95 10.57 35.45
N ASP A 236 -34.79 10.35 34.83
CA ASP A 236 -33.89 9.26 35.16
C ASP A 236 -33.05 9.61 36.39
N ARG A 237 -32.86 8.62 37.28
CA ARG A 237 -32.06 8.78 38.48
C ARG A 237 -31.03 7.67 38.62
N LEU A 238 -29.76 8.05 38.73
CA LEU A 238 -28.65 7.16 39.05
C LEU A 238 -28.10 7.49 40.43
N VAL A 239 -27.93 6.46 41.27
CA VAL A 239 -27.36 6.58 42.61
C VAL A 239 -26.25 5.56 42.82
N LEU A 240 -25.10 6.03 43.31
CA LEU A 240 -23.94 5.22 43.65
C LEU A 240 -23.77 5.21 45.18
N TRP A 241 -23.69 4.02 45.76
CA TRP A 241 -23.54 3.82 47.21
C TRP A 241 -22.23 3.12 47.52
N SER A 242 -21.49 3.61 48.52
CA SER A 242 -20.29 2.97 49.07
C SER A 242 -20.67 1.89 50.10
N GLY A 243 -21.34 0.84 49.62
CA GLY A 243 -21.74 -0.31 50.41
C GLY A 243 -23.02 -0.95 49.86
N LEU A 244 -23.37 -2.12 50.38
CA LEU A 244 -24.61 -2.82 50.01
C LEU A 244 -25.78 -2.54 50.96
N ASP A 245 -25.47 -2.03 52.16
CA ASP A 245 -26.45 -1.75 53.20
C ASP A 245 -27.22 -0.45 52.94
N ALA A 246 -28.46 -0.37 53.45
CA ALA A 246 -29.34 0.78 53.26
C ALA A 246 -28.86 2.09 53.94
N GLY A 247 -27.86 2.01 54.82
CA GLY A 247 -27.24 3.16 55.49
C GLY A 247 -25.84 3.53 54.96
N SER A 248 -25.44 2.96 53.82
CA SER A 248 -24.14 3.25 53.20
C SER A 248 -24.04 4.69 52.70
N VAL A 249 -22.81 5.21 52.59
CA VAL A 249 -22.54 6.57 52.13
C VAL A 249 -22.92 6.69 50.65
N VAL A 250 -23.62 7.77 50.28
CA VAL A 250 -23.93 8.08 48.89
C VAL A 250 -22.70 8.73 48.25
N LEU A 251 -22.10 8.06 47.27
CA LEU A 251 -20.97 8.59 46.50
C LEU A 251 -21.44 9.58 45.43
N PHE A 252 -22.58 9.28 44.79
CA PHE A 252 -23.15 10.14 43.75
C PHE A 252 -24.67 9.94 43.66
N ASP A 253 -25.42 11.02 43.42
CA ASP A 253 -26.88 11.01 43.22
C ASP A 253 -27.26 12.07 42.21
N SER A 254 -27.67 11.65 41.01
CA SER A 254 -28.05 12.56 39.93
C SER A 254 -29.27 13.43 40.28
N GLY A 255 -30.13 12.97 41.20
CA GLY A 255 -31.32 13.69 41.63
C GLY A 255 -31.02 14.94 42.49
N ARG A 256 -29.78 15.11 42.96
CA ARG A 256 -29.37 16.27 43.77
C ARG A 256 -28.87 17.45 42.94
N GLY A 257 -28.76 17.30 41.61
CA GLY A 257 -28.36 18.37 40.70
C GLY A 257 -26.90 18.80 40.83
N GLY A 258 -26.03 17.93 41.35
CA GLY A 258 -24.58 18.17 41.41
C GLY A 258 -23.89 17.95 40.05
N PRO A 259 -22.71 18.53 39.82
CA PRO A 259 -21.90 18.24 38.64
C PRO A 259 -21.54 16.74 38.59
N ILE A 260 -21.46 16.18 37.40
CA ILE A 260 -21.05 14.78 37.20
C ILE A 260 -19.56 14.67 37.56
N PRO A 261 -19.15 13.77 38.47
CA PRO A 261 -17.76 13.57 38.82
C PRO A 261 -17.06 12.79 37.71
N PHE A 262 -16.57 13.48 36.68
CA PHE A 262 -15.85 12.87 35.57
C PHE A 262 -14.50 12.28 36.01
N GLU A 263 -13.92 12.78 37.11
CA GLU A 263 -12.76 12.18 37.81
C GLU A 263 -13.06 10.79 38.38
N GLY A 264 -14.34 10.39 38.42
CA GLY A 264 -14.79 9.14 39.02
C GLY A 264 -15.12 9.28 40.51
N VAL A 265 -15.58 8.18 41.11
CA VAL A 265 -15.86 8.11 42.56
C VAL A 265 -15.15 6.91 43.17
N ILE A 266 -14.59 7.13 44.37
CA ILE A 266 -13.88 6.10 45.12
C ILE A 266 -14.76 5.62 46.26
N SER A 267 -14.86 4.31 46.41
CA SER A 267 -15.56 3.68 47.54
C SER A 267 -14.75 3.71 48.84
N GLU A 268 -15.42 3.90 49.97
CA GLU A 268 -14.80 3.85 51.30
C GLU A 268 -14.40 2.42 51.71
N GLY A 269 -15.14 1.42 51.20
CA GLY A 269 -15.00 0.00 51.49
C GLY A 269 -14.96 -0.88 50.23
N PRO A 270 -15.00 -2.21 50.38
CA PRO A 270 -14.83 -3.14 49.26
C PRO A 270 -16.10 -3.34 48.43
N ALA A 271 -17.22 -2.70 48.77
CA ALA A 271 -18.50 -2.96 48.11
C ALA A 271 -19.16 -1.67 47.63
N VAL A 272 -19.73 -1.73 46.43
CA VAL A 272 -20.46 -0.62 45.81
C VAL A 272 -21.78 -1.11 45.25
N ARG A 273 -22.83 -0.31 45.43
CA ARG A 273 -24.13 -0.54 44.83
C ARG A 273 -24.46 0.58 43.84
N VAL A 274 -24.76 0.19 42.61
CA VAL A 274 -25.21 1.08 41.54
C VAL A 274 -26.71 0.87 41.37
N GLN A 275 -27.50 1.93 41.47
CA GLN A 275 -28.94 1.87 41.25
C GLN A 275 -29.36 2.86 40.17
N PHE A 276 -30.06 2.36 39.16
CA PHE A 276 -30.61 3.15 38.06
C PHE A 276 -32.12 3.01 38.04
N ILE A 277 -32.83 4.13 38.05
CA ILE A 277 -34.29 4.21 38.03
C ILE A 277 -34.69 5.03 36.82
N THR A 278 -35.56 4.48 35.99
CA THR A 278 -36.08 5.12 34.78
C THR A 278 -37.59 4.91 34.63
N ASP A 279 -38.28 5.92 34.10
CA ASP A 279 -39.71 5.86 33.79
C ASP A 279 -39.97 5.44 32.33
N GLN A 280 -38.99 5.60 31.43
CA GLN A 280 -39.04 5.21 30.04
C GLN A 280 -37.84 4.30 29.69
N PRO A 281 -38.06 3.03 29.29
CA PRO A 281 -36.96 2.15 28.92
C PRO A 281 -36.23 2.55 27.62
N ASN A 282 -36.52 3.72 27.03
CA ASN A 282 -36.02 4.16 25.73
C ASN A 282 -35.92 5.69 25.63
N SER A 283 -34.70 6.21 25.61
CA SER A 283 -34.37 7.24 24.62
C SER A 283 -33.05 6.83 23.97
N HIS A 284 -32.98 6.81 22.64
CA HIS A 284 -31.77 6.42 21.90
C HIS A 284 -30.55 7.31 22.20
N ASN A 285 -30.73 8.40 22.96
CA ASN A 285 -29.70 9.37 23.32
C ASN A 285 -29.37 9.39 24.83
N THR A 286 -30.08 8.63 25.68
CA THR A 286 -29.82 8.55 27.12
C THR A 286 -29.20 7.20 27.48
N GLY A 287 -28.18 7.24 28.32
CA GLY A 287 -27.43 6.07 28.75
C GLY A 287 -26.28 6.47 29.66
N PHE A 288 -25.79 5.51 30.43
CA PHE A 288 -24.61 5.68 31.27
C PHE A 288 -23.64 4.52 31.05
N ASN A 289 -22.36 4.83 31.21
CA ASN A 289 -21.27 3.87 31.16
C ASN A 289 -20.33 4.14 32.33
N ILE A 290 -20.26 3.17 33.25
CA ILE A 290 -19.44 3.26 34.45
C ILE A 290 -18.44 2.12 34.41
N ARG A 291 -17.17 2.44 34.22
CA ARG A 291 -16.08 1.49 34.37
C ARG A 291 -15.74 1.39 35.85
N TYR A 292 -15.53 0.18 36.35
CA TYR A 292 -15.02 -0.02 37.71
C TYR A 292 -13.70 -0.78 37.67
N GLU A 293 -12.84 -0.46 38.63
CA GLU A 293 -11.58 -1.14 38.88
C GLU A 293 -11.34 -1.28 40.38
N ALA A 294 -10.74 -2.39 40.78
CA ALA A 294 -10.31 -2.60 42.15
C ALA A 294 -8.83 -2.29 42.30
N PHE A 295 -8.50 -1.52 43.33
CA PHE A 295 -7.13 -1.13 43.63
C PHE A 295 -6.81 -1.34 45.11
N GLU A 296 -5.53 -1.55 45.40
CA GLU A 296 -5.04 -1.84 46.75
C GLU A 296 -5.00 -0.58 47.62
N LYS A 297 -5.18 -0.79 48.93
CA LYS A 297 -5.10 0.29 49.90
C LYS A 297 -3.65 0.74 50.08
N GLY A 298 -3.36 2.02 49.82
CA GLY A 298 -2.01 2.60 49.96
C GLY A 298 -1.33 2.96 48.63
N HIS A 299 -2.04 2.84 47.52
CA HIS A 299 -1.63 3.26 46.18
C HIS A 299 -2.73 4.12 45.56
N CYS A 300 -2.36 4.97 44.59
CA CYS A 300 -3.34 5.65 43.76
C CYS A 300 -3.97 4.67 42.76
N TYR A 301 -5.16 5.00 42.27
CA TYR A 301 -5.82 4.20 41.24
C TYR A 301 -5.12 4.37 39.89
N GLU A 302 -5.31 3.42 38.98
CA GLU A 302 -4.71 3.48 37.64
C GLU A 302 -5.39 4.59 36.81
N PRO A 303 -4.66 5.62 36.34
CA PRO A 303 -5.28 6.69 35.58
C PRO A 303 -5.91 6.18 34.29
N TYR A 304 -6.99 6.85 33.87
CA TYR A 304 -7.66 6.53 32.62
C TYR A 304 -7.81 7.77 31.75
N ILE A 305 -7.48 7.60 30.47
CA ILE A 305 -7.65 8.63 29.45
C ILE A 305 -8.38 8.04 28.25
N GLN A 306 -9.38 8.77 27.74
CA GLN A 306 -10.09 8.42 26.51
C GLN A 306 -9.32 8.99 25.31
N ASN A 307 -9.17 8.22 24.23
CA ASN A 307 -8.48 8.64 23.00
C ASN A 307 -7.04 9.13 23.25
N GLY A 308 -6.32 8.40 24.08
CA GLY A 308 -4.93 8.67 24.41
C GLY A 308 -4.27 7.51 25.13
N ASN A 309 -2.99 7.72 25.46
CA ASN A 309 -2.17 6.82 26.24
C ASN A 309 -1.45 7.59 27.34
N PHE A 310 -0.94 6.88 28.35
CA PHE A 310 -0.16 7.47 29.42
C PHE A 310 1.11 6.65 29.68
N SER A 311 2.11 7.32 30.25
CA SER A 311 3.35 6.71 30.71
C SER A 311 3.50 6.96 32.21
N THR A 312 3.90 5.93 32.95
CA THR A 312 4.08 6.00 34.40
C THR A 312 5.54 5.75 34.77
N THR A 313 5.98 6.41 35.83
CA THR A 313 7.31 6.19 36.46
C THR A 313 7.36 4.91 37.29
N ASP A 314 6.24 4.46 37.84
CA ASP A 314 6.13 3.23 38.63
C ASP A 314 4.76 2.57 38.37
N PRO A 315 4.71 1.31 37.87
CA PRO A 315 3.46 0.62 37.57
C PRO A 315 2.67 0.19 38.82
N THR A 316 3.25 0.33 40.02
CA THR A 316 2.54 0.08 41.28
C THR A 316 1.74 1.29 41.77
N TYR A 317 1.85 2.46 41.11
CA TYR A 317 1.12 3.69 41.46
C TYR A 317 1.23 4.08 42.95
N GLY A 318 2.41 3.85 43.55
CA GLY A 318 2.71 4.28 44.91
C GLY A 318 2.81 5.79 45.08
N VAL A 319 2.94 6.25 46.31
CA VAL A 319 3.12 7.68 46.61
C VAL A 319 4.44 8.18 46.00
N GLY A 320 4.39 9.29 45.26
CA GLY A 320 5.49 9.86 44.48
C GLY A 320 5.54 9.39 43.02
N THR A 321 4.64 8.49 42.60
CA THR A 321 4.51 8.13 41.19
C THR A 321 3.99 9.31 40.37
N VAL A 322 4.67 9.59 39.26
CA VAL A 322 4.28 10.59 38.26
C VAL A 322 3.78 9.88 37.00
N VAL A 323 2.65 10.37 36.46
CA VAL A 323 2.02 9.88 35.23
C VAL A 323 1.93 11.02 34.22
N GLN A 324 2.39 10.77 32.99
CA GLN A 324 2.37 11.71 31.88
C GLN A 324 1.44 11.21 30.78
N PHE A 325 0.54 12.08 30.33
CA PHE A 325 -0.49 11.79 29.33
C PHE A 325 -0.09 12.25 27.93
N THR A 326 -0.54 11.49 26.93
CA THR A 326 -0.36 11.75 25.50
C THR A 326 -1.65 11.39 24.77
N CYS A 327 -2.16 12.26 23.89
CA CYS A 327 -3.35 11.95 23.10
C CYS A 327 -3.02 11.10 21.87
N ASP A 328 -4.01 10.35 21.39
CA ASP A 328 -3.91 9.60 20.14
C ASP A 328 -3.81 10.56 18.93
N PRO A 329 -3.26 10.10 17.78
CA PRO A 329 -3.14 10.95 16.59
C PRO A 329 -4.48 11.54 16.14
N GLY A 330 -4.55 12.86 16.01
CA GLY A 330 -5.77 13.60 15.66
C GLY A 330 -6.58 14.11 16.86
N HIS A 331 -6.23 13.70 18.08
CA HIS A 331 -6.77 14.24 19.32
C HIS A 331 -5.77 15.20 20.00
N SER A 332 -6.28 16.11 20.80
CA SER A 332 -5.45 17.05 21.57
C SER A 332 -6.03 17.32 22.95
N LEU A 333 -5.15 17.76 23.86
CA LEU A 333 -5.48 18.02 25.27
C LEU A 333 -6.29 19.32 25.36
N GLU A 334 -7.57 19.20 25.72
CA GLU A 334 -8.46 20.37 25.88
C GLU A 334 -8.47 20.87 27.33
N GLN A 335 -8.47 19.95 28.30
CA GLN A 335 -8.70 20.23 29.72
C GLN A 335 -7.82 19.33 30.59
N GLY A 336 -7.31 19.87 31.70
CA GLY A 336 -6.48 19.15 32.68
C GLY A 336 -4.97 19.28 32.45
N PRO A 337 -4.15 18.92 33.45
CA PRO A 337 -2.70 18.93 33.31
C PRO A 337 -2.21 17.73 32.49
N PRO A 338 -1.13 17.89 31.70
CA PRO A 338 -0.52 16.78 30.96
C PRO A 338 0.23 15.79 31.87
N VAL A 339 0.40 16.12 33.15
CA VAL A 339 1.14 15.33 34.14
C VAL A 339 0.45 15.40 35.50
N ILE A 340 0.30 14.26 36.17
CA ILE A 340 -0.23 14.15 37.54
C ILE A 340 0.74 13.36 38.44
N GLU A 341 0.67 13.59 39.75
CA GLU A 341 1.50 12.95 40.77
C GLU A 341 0.65 12.36 41.90
N CYS A 342 0.96 11.13 42.31
CA CYS A 342 0.32 10.46 43.44
C CYS A 342 0.88 11.02 44.75
N ILE A 343 0.06 11.76 45.48
CA ILE A 343 0.45 12.45 46.71
C ILE A 343 -0.21 11.84 47.94
N ASN A 344 0.22 12.29 49.12
CA ASN A 344 -0.28 11.90 50.45
C ASN A 344 0.04 10.46 50.89
N THR A 345 0.83 10.32 51.96
CA THR A 345 1.26 9.02 52.49
C THR A 345 0.22 8.27 53.31
N ARG A 346 -0.88 8.92 53.74
CA ARG A 346 -1.90 8.31 54.61
C ARG A 346 -3.12 7.80 53.86
N ASP A 347 -3.54 8.54 52.85
CA ASP A 347 -4.63 8.21 51.95
C ASP A 347 -4.21 8.73 50.57
N PRO A 348 -3.49 7.91 49.78
CA PRO A 348 -2.92 8.34 48.50
C PRO A 348 -3.99 8.74 47.49
N TYR A 349 -3.78 9.87 46.83
CA TYR A 349 -4.65 10.39 45.77
C TYR A 349 -3.85 11.18 44.74
N TRP A 350 -4.36 11.30 43.51
CA TRP A 350 -3.74 12.12 42.47
C TRP A 350 -3.90 13.61 42.78
N ASN A 351 -2.83 14.38 42.66
CA ASN A 351 -2.83 15.82 42.96
C ASN A 351 -3.79 16.65 42.10
N ASP A 352 -4.07 16.18 40.89
CA ASP A 352 -4.97 16.76 39.89
C ASP A 352 -5.69 15.65 39.11
N THR A 353 -6.73 16.02 38.36
CA THR A 353 -7.53 15.10 37.53
C THR A 353 -6.88 14.80 36.19
N GLU A 354 -7.18 13.64 35.60
CA GLU A 354 -6.70 13.26 34.27
C GLU A 354 -7.20 14.23 33.19
N PRO A 355 -6.42 14.48 32.13
CA PRO A 355 -6.84 15.37 31.07
C PRO A 355 -7.77 14.69 30.05
N LEU A 356 -8.54 15.50 29.32
CA LEU A 356 -9.47 15.04 28.29
C LEU A 356 -8.88 15.25 26.88
N CYS A 357 -8.71 14.16 26.14
CA CYS A 357 -8.30 14.19 24.73
C CYS A 357 -9.52 14.22 23.80
N LYS A 358 -9.61 15.28 22.99
CA LYS A 358 -10.70 15.46 22.02
C LYS A 358 -10.18 15.86 20.64
N ALA A 359 -10.95 15.48 19.61
CA ALA A 359 -10.78 15.97 18.26
C ALA A 359 -11.32 17.41 18.20
N LEU A 360 -10.41 18.38 18.03
CA LEU A 360 -10.77 19.80 17.99
C LEU A 360 -11.29 20.21 16.62
N CYS A 361 -12.24 21.15 16.63
CA CYS A 361 -12.72 21.85 15.45
C CYS A 361 -11.70 22.91 15.03
N GLY A 362 -10.90 22.60 14.02
CA GLY A 362 -9.90 23.49 13.43
C GLY A 362 -8.58 23.63 14.18
N GLY A 363 -7.65 24.36 13.57
CA GLY A 363 -6.30 24.62 14.11
C GLY A 363 -5.18 24.54 13.06
N ASP A 364 -3.98 24.94 13.47
CA ASP A 364 -2.76 24.83 12.66
C ASP A 364 -2.05 23.51 12.96
N LEU A 365 -1.81 22.70 11.92
CA LEU A 365 -1.21 21.38 12.02
C LEU A 365 0.25 21.43 11.53
N PRO A 366 1.25 21.45 12.44
CA PRO A 366 2.64 21.72 12.10
C PRO A 366 3.45 20.49 11.65
N GLY A 367 2.84 19.30 11.62
CA GLY A 367 3.54 18.05 11.30
C GLY A 367 3.61 17.77 9.80
N PRO A 368 4.64 17.06 9.31
CA PRO A 368 4.71 16.61 7.92
C PRO A 368 3.66 15.52 7.64
N SER A 369 3.14 14.85 8.65
CA SER A 369 2.06 13.88 8.52
C SER A 369 1.19 13.89 9.76
N GLY A 370 -0.08 13.53 9.61
CA GLY A 370 -1.00 13.44 10.72
C GLY A 370 -2.39 13.00 10.30
N VAL A 371 -3.31 13.06 11.26
CA VAL A 371 -4.70 12.65 11.10
C VAL A 371 -5.60 13.80 11.51
N ILE A 372 -6.60 14.09 10.69
CA ILE A 372 -7.68 15.03 10.98
C ILE A 372 -8.95 14.22 11.18
N LEU A 373 -9.62 14.47 12.29
CA LEU A 373 -10.84 13.80 12.69
C LEU A 373 -11.98 14.80 12.69
N SER A 374 -13.21 14.34 12.44
CA SER A 374 -14.38 15.18 12.65
C SER A 374 -14.46 15.62 14.12
N PRO A 375 -15.06 16.79 14.41
CA PRO A 375 -15.21 17.28 15.78
C PRO A 375 -15.87 16.22 16.69
N ASN A 376 -15.31 16.04 17.89
CA ASN A 376 -15.77 15.05 18.89
C ASN A 376 -15.60 13.56 18.51
N TRP A 377 -14.92 13.23 17.41
CA TRP A 377 -14.66 11.84 17.02
C TRP A 377 -14.09 11.00 18.19
N PRO A 378 -14.59 9.77 18.43
CA PRO A 378 -15.53 8.97 17.62
C PRO A 378 -17.02 9.24 17.89
N GLU A 379 -17.35 10.16 18.79
CA GLU A 379 -18.72 10.62 18.94
C GLU A 379 -19.10 11.52 17.76
N TRP A 380 -20.40 11.66 17.57
CA TRP A 380 -20.96 12.44 16.47
C TRP A 380 -20.62 13.92 16.60
N TYR A 381 -20.30 14.58 15.49
CA TYR A 381 -20.09 16.03 15.47
C TYR A 381 -21.39 16.80 15.76
N GLY A 382 -21.24 18.05 16.24
CA GLY A 382 -22.35 18.94 16.58
C GLY A 382 -23.09 19.48 15.36
N GLU A 383 -24.25 20.10 15.59
CA GLU A 383 -25.01 20.81 14.55
C GLU A 383 -24.46 22.25 14.39
N GLY A 384 -24.34 22.73 13.15
CA GLY A 384 -23.84 24.08 12.86
C GLY A 384 -22.35 24.34 13.17
N GLU A 385 -21.53 23.29 13.25
CA GLU A 385 -20.07 23.37 13.34
C GLU A 385 -19.46 23.98 12.06
N ASP A 386 -18.48 24.86 12.26
CA ASP A 386 -17.71 25.54 11.22
C ASP A 386 -16.22 25.42 11.56
N CYS A 387 -15.56 24.42 10.98
CA CYS A 387 -14.18 24.04 11.30
C CYS A 387 -13.24 24.35 10.16
N SER A 388 -12.05 24.87 10.48
CA SER A 388 -10.97 25.12 9.51
C SER A 388 -9.62 24.61 10.02
N TRP A 389 -9.00 23.69 9.28
CA TRP A 389 -7.66 23.18 9.56
C TRP A 389 -6.69 23.71 8.51
N ARG A 390 -5.55 24.22 8.97
CA ARG A 390 -4.46 24.68 8.10
C ARG A 390 -3.27 23.74 8.23
N ILE A 391 -2.78 23.26 7.10
CA ILE A 391 -1.68 22.32 7.01
C ILE A 391 -0.62 22.89 6.07
N HIS A 392 0.64 22.85 6.51
CA HIS A 392 1.77 23.23 5.68
C HIS A 392 2.45 21.98 5.11
N VAL A 393 1.83 21.34 4.11
CA VAL A 393 2.30 20.10 3.46
C VAL A 393 1.93 20.05 1.98
N VAL A 394 2.78 19.38 1.18
CA VAL A 394 2.69 19.34 -0.30
C VAL A 394 1.87 18.14 -0.83
N LEU A 395 1.46 17.16 -0.02
CA LEU A 395 0.66 16.02 -0.51
C LEU A 395 -0.38 15.50 0.51
N LEU A 396 -1.53 15.01 0.02
CA LEU A 396 -2.51 14.27 0.82
C LEU A 396 -2.59 12.84 0.26
N GLU A 397 -2.54 11.83 1.12
CA GLU A 397 -2.70 10.44 0.68
C GLU A 397 -3.61 9.66 1.64
N HIS A 398 -4.67 9.09 1.07
CA HIS A 398 -5.73 8.29 1.70
C HIS A 398 -6.64 9.02 2.69
N SER A 399 -7.91 9.13 2.33
CA SER A 399 -8.95 9.68 3.19
C SER A 399 -10.24 8.87 3.01
N VAL A 400 -10.79 8.40 4.13
CA VAL A 400 -12.11 7.75 4.17
C VAL A 400 -13.11 8.81 4.60
N LEU A 401 -13.89 9.30 3.64
CA LEU A 401 -15.05 10.14 3.93
C LEU A 401 -16.23 9.26 4.28
N THR A 402 -16.96 9.64 5.33
CA THR A 402 -18.28 9.09 5.63
C THR A 402 -19.19 10.23 6.10
N THR A 403 -19.39 11.22 5.24
CA THR A 403 -20.28 12.35 5.54
C THR A 403 -21.72 12.05 5.12
N THR A 404 -22.69 12.65 5.81
CA THR A 404 -24.12 12.64 5.43
C THR A 404 -24.34 13.52 4.20
N ALA A 405 -25.49 13.35 3.55
CA ALA A 405 -25.82 13.99 2.27
C ALA A 405 -25.97 15.53 2.29
N ASN A 406 -25.89 16.17 3.47
CA ASN A 406 -26.08 17.61 3.65
C ASN A 406 -24.86 18.34 4.22
N ASP A 407 -23.84 17.62 4.69
CA ASP A 407 -22.64 18.21 5.28
C ASP A 407 -21.54 18.36 4.23
N MET A 408 -20.81 19.48 4.27
CA MET A 408 -19.87 19.85 3.22
C MET A 408 -18.44 19.93 3.76
N LEU A 409 -17.55 19.11 3.20
CA LEU A 409 -16.10 19.20 3.38
C LEU A 409 -15.47 19.79 2.12
N THR A 410 -14.73 20.88 2.26
CA THR A 410 -14.01 21.54 1.16
C THR A 410 -12.51 21.47 1.41
N ILE A 411 -11.76 21.09 0.38
CA ILE A 411 -10.29 21.07 0.41
C ILE A 411 -9.79 22.14 -0.55
N LEU A 412 -9.05 23.10 -0.01
CA LEU A 412 -8.47 24.26 -0.69
C LEU A 412 -6.95 24.11 -0.71
N ASP A 413 -6.35 24.29 -1.87
CA ASP A 413 -4.91 24.30 -2.07
C ASP A 413 -4.49 25.71 -2.50
N GLY A 414 -3.53 26.29 -1.80
CA GLY A 414 -3.08 27.67 -1.95
C GLY A 414 -3.14 28.46 -0.66
N ASP A 415 -2.43 29.59 -0.67
CA ASP A 415 -2.47 30.58 0.40
C ASP A 415 -3.81 31.34 0.42
N GLU A 416 -4.06 32.14 1.46
CA GLU A 416 -5.31 32.90 1.66
C GLU A 416 -5.67 33.83 0.48
N VAL A 417 -4.74 34.08 -0.44
CA VAL A 417 -4.86 34.99 -1.59
C VAL A 417 -5.05 34.24 -2.92
N THR A 418 -4.48 33.05 -3.08
CA THR A 418 -4.52 32.23 -4.31
C THR A 418 -5.06 30.82 -4.07
N THR A 419 -6.21 30.72 -3.40
CA THR A 419 -6.85 29.44 -3.15
C THR A 419 -7.51 28.86 -4.41
N HIS A 420 -7.28 27.57 -4.66
CA HIS A 420 -8.07 26.78 -5.60
C HIS A 420 -8.72 25.59 -4.88
N ILE A 421 -9.91 25.22 -5.32
CA ILE A 421 -10.67 24.14 -4.70
C ILE A 421 -10.23 22.83 -5.35
N LEU A 422 -9.52 21.98 -4.60
CA LEU A 422 -9.15 20.64 -5.04
C LEU A 422 -10.35 19.71 -5.11
N GLY A 423 -11.29 19.85 -4.17
CA GLY A 423 -12.50 19.03 -4.12
C GLY A 423 -13.50 19.50 -3.08
N GLN A 424 -14.77 19.26 -3.37
CA GLN A 424 -15.89 19.41 -2.44
C GLN A 424 -16.59 18.07 -2.29
N PHE A 425 -16.81 17.66 -1.04
CA PHE A 425 -17.35 16.36 -0.71
C PHE A 425 -18.62 16.51 0.10
N VAL A 426 -19.67 15.84 -0.36
CA VAL A 426 -21.01 15.82 0.23
C VAL A 426 -21.56 14.42 0.07
N GLY A 427 -21.91 13.74 1.18
CA GLY A 427 -22.57 12.44 1.17
C GLY A 427 -21.78 11.24 0.62
N GLY A 428 -21.54 10.23 1.46
CA GLY A 428 -21.18 8.87 1.02
C GLY A 428 -19.85 8.33 1.55
N THR A 429 -19.65 7.02 1.36
CA THR A 429 -18.41 6.28 1.68
C THR A 429 -17.58 6.07 0.42
N SER A 430 -16.53 6.87 0.22
CA SER A 430 -15.53 6.55 -0.80
C SER A 430 -14.13 6.97 -0.37
N PRO A 431 -13.13 6.07 -0.48
CA PRO A 431 -11.74 6.46 -0.33
C PRO A 431 -11.32 7.30 -1.54
N PHE A 432 -10.76 8.48 -1.31
CA PHE A 432 -10.18 9.32 -2.35
C PHE A 432 -8.69 9.58 -2.07
N LYS A 433 -7.93 9.87 -3.13
CA LYS A 433 -6.53 10.25 -3.08
C LYS A 433 -6.36 11.51 -3.93
N MET A 434 -5.75 12.55 -3.37
CA MET A 434 -5.55 13.84 -4.05
C MET A 434 -4.19 14.43 -3.69
N SER A 435 -3.46 14.94 -4.66
CA SER A 435 -2.17 15.61 -4.41
C SER A 435 -2.35 17.12 -4.41
N SER A 436 -1.76 17.80 -3.42
CA SER A 436 -1.63 19.26 -3.41
C SER A 436 -0.54 19.70 -4.39
N SER A 437 -0.70 20.89 -4.95
CA SER A 437 0.28 21.55 -5.82
C SER A 437 1.05 22.66 -5.10
N THR A 438 0.49 23.19 -4.01
CA THR A 438 1.14 24.19 -3.15
C THR A 438 1.39 23.61 -1.75
N PRO A 439 2.30 24.21 -0.96
CA PRO A 439 2.60 23.75 0.40
C PRO A 439 1.55 24.15 1.43
N ASP A 440 0.63 25.08 1.09
CA ASP A 440 -0.40 25.55 2.02
C ASP A 440 -1.75 24.93 1.63
N LEU A 441 -2.31 24.13 2.53
CA LEU A 441 -3.57 23.45 2.32
C LEU A 441 -4.54 23.79 3.45
N THR A 442 -5.75 24.20 3.09
CA THR A 442 -6.81 24.54 4.02
C THR A 442 -7.98 23.59 3.83
N ILE A 443 -8.41 22.93 4.90
CA ILE A 443 -9.59 22.06 4.90
C ILE A 443 -10.67 22.75 5.71
N THR A 444 -11.85 22.94 5.11
CA THR A 444 -13.01 23.50 5.81
C THR A 444 -14.14 22.48 5.87
N PHE A 445 -14.80 22.40 7.02
CA PHE A 445 -15.95 21.54 7.26
C PHE A 445 -17.11 22.38 7.79
N HIS A 446 -18.27 22.23 7.15
CA HIS A 446 -19.49 22.90 7.56
C HIS A 446 -20.61 21.86 7.72
N SER A 447 -21.15 21.76 8.92
CA SER A 447 -22.34 20.95 9.20
C SER A 447 -23.62 21.77 9.08
N ASP A 448 -24.73 21.14 8.69
CA ASP A 448 -26.00 21.85 8.60
C ASP A 448 -26.51 22.35 9.99
N PRO A 449 -27.13 23.56 10.05
CA PRO A 449 -27.73 24.08 11.28
C PRO A 449 -29.23 23.70 11.43
N ALA A 450 -29.77 22.87 10.54
CA ALA A 450 -31.20 22.56 10.45
C ALA A 450 -31.48 21.08 10.74
N GLY A 451 -31.50 20.71 12.02
CA GLY A 451 -31.86 19.37 12.50
C GLY A 451 -33.21 18.87 12.00
N LEU A 452 -33.21 18.05 10.93
CA LEU A 452 -34.34 17.25 10.50
C LEU A 452 -34.07 15.76 10.75
N VAL A 453 -34.23 15.36 12.02
CA VAL A 453 -34.79 14.08 12.51
C VAL A 453 -34.04 12.77 12.17
N PHE A 454 -33.14 12.70 11.18
CA PHE A 454 -32.32 11.52 10.92
C PHE A 454 -30.94 11.89 10.40
N GLY A 455 -29.91 11.71 11.23
CA GLY A 455 -28.52 11.69 10.79
C GLY A 455 -27.64 12.71 11.50
N LYS A 456 -27.34 12.47 12.79
CA LYS A 456 -25.97 12.74 13.24
C LYS A 456 -25.05 12.05 12.22
N GLY A 457 -24.01 12.69 11.70
CA GLY A 457 -23.16 12.06 10.68
C GLY A 457 -22.06 11.19 11.28
N GLU A 458 -21.75 10.08 10.61
CA GLU A 458 -20.81 9.04 11.08
C GLU A 458 -19.35 9.51 11.18
N GLY A 459 -19.09 10.81 10.99
CA GLY A 459 -17.78 11.46 11.10
C GLY A 459 -16.87 11.19 9.90
N PHE A 460 -15.69 11.80 9.90
CA PHE A 460 -14.69 11.59 8.85
C PHE A 460 -13.28 11.48 9.44
N ILE A 461 -12.42 10.76 8.72
CA ILE A 461 -10.99 10.61 9.04
C ILE A 461 -10.19 10.95 7.79
N ILE A 462 -9.31 11.94 7.89
CA ILE A 462 -8.42 12.38 6.81
C ILE A 462 -6.99 12.16 7.27
N ASN A 463 -6.25 11.30 6.57
CA ASN A 463 -4.82 11.16 6.79
C ASN A 463 -4.09 12.06 5.79
N TYR A 464 -3.10 12.81 6.28
CA TYR A 464 -2.23 13.62 5.46
C TYR A 464 -0.78 13.22 5.69
N MET A 465 0.01 13.29 4.62
CA MET A 465 1.44 13.03 4.69
C MET A 465 2.17 13.78 3.59
N GLU A 466 3.26 14.43 3.96
CA GLU A 466 4.20 15.05 3.06
C GLU A 466 4.88 13.95 2.26
N VAL A 467 4.45 13.81 1.01
CA VAL A 467 5.18 13.03 0.03
C VAL A 467 6.14 14.01 -0.63
N SER A 468 7.44 13.80 -0.41
CA SER A 468 8.48 14.53 -1.11
C SER A 468 8.19 14.46 -2.61
N HIS A 469 7.88 15.59 -3.23
CA HIS A 469 7.88 15.70 -4.68
C HIS A 469 9.25 15.20 -5.14
N ASN A 470 9.27 14.07 -5.84
CA ASN A 470 10.52 13.49 -6.30
C ASN A 470 11.08 14.47 -7.34
N ASP A 471 11.93 15.41 -6.90
CA ASP A 471 12.57 16.46 -7.71
C ASP A 471 13.57 15.87 -8.73
N SER A 472 13.46 14.58 -9.03
CA SER A 472 14.33 13.83 -9.91
C SER A 472 13.60 13.34 -11.15
N CYS A 473 14.23 13.52 -12.31
CA CYS A 473 13.82 12.94 -13.57
C CYS A 473 13.79 11.40 -13.49
N PRO A 474 12.90 10.72 -14.25
CA PRO A 474 12.83 9.26 -14.28
C PRO A 474 14.17 8.65 -14.73
N ASP A 475 14.62 7.59 -14.05
CA ASP A 475 15.85 6.90 -14.43
C ASP A 475 15.66 6.15 -15.75
N LEU A 476 16.62 6.32 -16.67
CA LEU A 476 16.59 5.74 -18.01
C LEU A 476 17.33 4.39 -18.04
N PRO A 477 16.86 3.38 -18.78
CA PRO A 477 17.51 2.07 -18.82
C PRO A 477 18.91 2.12 -19.44
N GLU A 478 19.74 1.13 -19.11
CA GLU A 478 21.02 0.91 -19.80
C GLU A 478 20.78 0.52 -21.27
N ILE A 479 21.66 0.97 -22.17
CA ILE A 479 21.58 0.68 -23.60
C ILE A 479 22.38 -0.59 -23.95
N GLN A 480 21.90 -1.40 -24.88
CA GLN A 480 22.63 -2.61 -25.30
C GLN A 480 23.92 -2.25 -26.05
N ASN A 481 25.02 -2.95 -25.72
CA ASN A 481 26.37 -2.71 -26.25
C ASN A 481 26.87 -1.27 -26.01
N GLY A 482 26.56 -0.72 -24.85
CA GLY A 482 27.00 0.60 -24.41
C GLY A 482 26.76 0.80 -22.91
N TRP A 483 27.15 1.96 -22.40
CA TRP A 483 27.04 2.33 -21.00
C TRP A 483 26.66 3.80 -20.85
N LYS A 484 26.09 4.16 -19.69
CA LYS A 484 25.71 5.54 -19.35
C LYS A 484 26.53 6.05 -18.18
N THR A 485 26.90 7.33 -18.21
CA THR A 485 27.49 8.06 -17.07
C THR A 485 26.54 9.16 -16.63
N THR A 486 26.26 9.26 -15.34
CA THR A 486 25.49 10.37 -14.76
C THR A 486 26.43 11.41 -14.17
N SER A 487 26.10 12.70 -14.32
CA SER A 487 26.89 13.76 -13.71
C SER A 487 26.67 13.93 -12.20
N HIS A 488 25.52 13.47 -11.69
CA HIS A 488 25.13 13.57 -10.29
C HIS A 488 24.56 12.23 -9.80
N VAL A 489 24.66 11.98 -8.48
CA VAL A 489 24.11 10.78 -7.83
C VAL A 489 22.58 10.79 -7.82
N ALA A 490 21.97 11.99 -7.74
CA ALA A 490 20.54 12.21 -7.87
C ALA A 490 20.23 12.91 -9.21
N LEU A 491 19.21 12.43 -9.94
CA LEU A 491 18.82 12.89 -11.27
C LEU A 491 17.98 14.18 -11.23
N VAL A 492 18.49 15.23 -10.58
CA VAL A 492 17.78 16.50 -10.37
C VAL A 492 17.81 17.44 -11.59
N ARG A 493 17.07 18.56 -11.55
CA ARG A 493 17.05 19.58 -12.61
C ARG A 493 18.46 20.00 -13.04
N GLY A 494 18.73 19.97 -14.34
CA GLY A 494 20.06 20.30 -14.90
C GLY A 494 21.09 19.17 -14.83
N ALA A 495 20.77 18.01 -14.22
CA ALA A 495 21.58 16.81 -14.35
C ALA A 495 21.61 16.35 -15.82
N HIS A 496 22.72 15.73 -16.21
CA HIS A 496 22.92 15.21 -17.55
C HIS A 496 23.45 13.77 -17.53
N ILE A 497 22.99 12.98 -18.49
CA ILE A 497 23.40 11.60 -18.72
C ILE A 497 24.12 11.56 -20.06
N THR A 498 25.34 11.02 -20.06
CA THR A 498 26.13 10.81 -21.28
C THR A 498 26.18 9.32 -21.60
N TYR A 499 25.77 8.95 -22.81
CA TYR A 499 25.79 7.58 -23.32
C TYR A 499 27.02 7.34 -24.20
N GLN A 500 27.60 6.15 -24.11
CA GLN A 500 28.74 5.72 -24.91
C GLN A 500 28.56 4.28 -25.34
N CYS A 501 28.97 3.96 -26.58
CA CYS A 501 28.89 2.60 -27.12
C CYS A 501 30.18 1.80 -26.87
N ASP A 502 30.04 0.48 -26.81
CA ASP A 502 31.16 -0.44 -26.70
C ASP A 502 32.04 -0.41 -27.97
N PRO A 503 33.34 -0.77 -27.89
CA PRO A 503 34.22 -0.79 -29.04
C PRO A 503 33.70 -1.66 -30.20
N GLY A 504 33.51 -1.06 -31.37
CA GLY A 504 32.92 -1.72 -32.55
C GLY A 504 31.48 -1.34 -32.83
N TYR A 505 30.89 -0.48 -32.00
CA TYR A 505 29.57 0.11 -32.19
C TYR A 505 29.67 1.64 -32.29
N ASP A 506 28.74 2.24 -33.03
CA ASP A 506 28.60 3.69 -33.19
C ASP A 506 27.28 4.16 -32.56
N LEU A 507 27.28 5.36 -31.99
CA LEU A 507 26.13 5.89 -31.25
C LEU A 507 25.18 6.61 -32.19
N VAL A 508 23.93 6.15 -32.24
CA VAL A 508 22.87 6.75 -33.06
C VAL A 508 21.86 7.45 -32.14
N GLY A 509 21.90 8.78 -32.13
CA GLY A 509 21.03 9.64 -31.31
C GLY A 509 21.78 10.76 -30.61
N SER A 510 21.19 11.34 -29.56
CA SER A 510 21.87 12.34 -28.73
C SER A 510 22.79 11.66 -27.73
N GLU A 511 24.09 11.99 -27.77
CA GLU A 511 25.08 11.47 -26.82
C GLU A 511 24.78 11.91 -25.37
N THR A 512 24.27 13.14 -25.19
CA THR A 512 23.98 13.71 -23.86
C THR A 512 22.50 14.11 -23.73
N LEU A 513 21.86 13.62 -22.67
CA LEU A 513 20.48 13.95 -22.29
C LEU A 513 20.49 14.85 -21.06
N THR A 514 19.64 15.88 -21.03
CA THR A 514 19.56 16.86 -19.93
C THR A 514 18.17 16.86 -19.30
N CYS A 515 18.11 16.80 -17.97
CA CYS A 515 16.88 16.89 -17.19
C CYS A 515 16.37 18.34 -17.20
N GLN A 516 15.21 18.56 -17.83
CA GLN A 516 14.59 19.86 -18.01
C GLN A 516 13.83 20.33 -16.75
N VAL A 517 13.34 21.57 -16.76
CA VAL A 517 12.65 22.18 -15.60
C VAL A 517 11.33 21.46 -15.29
N ASP A 518 10.70 20.88 -16.31
CA ASP A 518 9.47 20.09 -16.25
C ASP A 518 9.70 18.62 -15.82
N LEU A 519 10.91 18.28 -15.35
CA LEU A 519 11.32 16.94 -14.93
C LEU A 519 11.22 15.88 -16.06
N SER A 520 11.27 16.33 -17.32
CA SER A 520 11.38 15.46 -18.49
C SER A 520 12.79 15.49 -19.09
N TRP A 521 13.13 14.46 -19.85
CA TRP A 521 14.38 14.43 -20.62
C TRP A 521 14.20 15.16 -21.95
N ASN A 522 15.16 16.01 -22.30
CA ASN A 522 15.14 16.79 -23.55
C ASN A 522 15.01 15.95 -24.83
N THR A 523 15.48 14.70 -24.82
CA THR A 523 15.49 13.77 -25.95
C THR A 523 15.35 12.31 -25.46
N GLN A 524 15.03 11.39 -26.38
CA GLN A 524 14.97 9.95 -26.08
C GLN A 524 16.37 9.31 -26.02
N PRO A 525 16.55 8.18 -25.29
CA PRO A 525 17.84 7.49 -25.20
C PRO A 525 18.37 7.05 -26.58
N PRO A 526 19.68 7.20 -26.87
CA PRO A 526 20.29 6.72 -28.11
C PRO A 526 20.42 5.20 -28.12
N PHE A 527 20.76 4.62 -29.27
CA PHE A 527 21.09 3.20 -29.39
C PHE A 527 22.43 3.00 -30.12
N CYS A 528 23.08 1.87 -29.86
CA CYS A 528 24.38 1.52 -30.44
C CYS A 528 24.21 0.60 -31.65
N GLU A 529 24.68 1.03 -32.82
CA GLU A 529 24.66 0.24 -34.06
C GLU A 529 26.05 -0.33 -34.36
N LYS A 530 26.12 -1.58 -34.82
CA LYS A 530 27.40 -2.25 -35.11
C LYS A 530 28.08 -1.60 -36.32
N ILE A 531 29.36 -1.28 -36.20
CA ILE A 531 30.16 -0.74 -37.31
C ILE A 531 30.47 -1.87 -38.31
N MET A 532 29.90 -1.76 -39.51
CA MET A 532 30.01 -2.79 -40.56
C MET A 532 30.90 -2.36 -41.74
N TYR A 533 31.62 -1.24 -41.63
CA TYR A 533 32.48 -0.70 -42.68
C TYR A 533 33.90 -0.43 -42.17
N CYS A 534 34.88 -0.50 -43.07
CA CYS A 534 36.25 -0.07 -42.80
C CYS A 534 36.43 1.41 -43.20
N THR A 535 37.31 2.14 -42.50
CA THR A 535 37.72 3.50 -42.89
C THR A 535 38.43 3.49 -44.24
N ASP A 536 38.29 4.51 -45.09
CA ASP A 536 39.01 4.56 -46.38
C ASP A 536 40.53 4.57 -46.12
N PRO A 537 41.29 3.56 -46.60
CA PRO A 537 42.72 3.49 -46.34
C PRO A 537 43.53 4.56 -47.09
N GLY A 538 42.94 5.28 -48.05
CA GLY A 538 43.57 6.39 -48.78
C GLY A 538 43.95 6.05 -50.23
N HIS A 539 44.69 6.96 -50.89
CA HIS A 539 45.17 6.77 -52.26
C HIS A 539 46.68 6.53 -52.27
N VAL A 540 47.16 5.71 -53.22
CA VAL A 540 48.60 5.43 -53.42
C VAL A 540 49.07 6.18 -54.67
N GLU A 541 50.10 7.01 -54.50
CA GLU A 541 50.72 7.77 -55.59
C GLU A 541 51.19 6.86 -56.73
N HIS A 542 51.05 7.34 -57.97
CA HIS A 542 51.40 6.59 -59.19
C HIS A 542 50.67 5.23 -59.33
N SER A 543 49.45 5.12 -58.78
CA SER A 543 48.60 3.94 -58.89
C SER A 543 47.15 4.28 -59.27
N THR A 544 46.43 3.30 -59.80
CA THR A 544 44.98 3.30 -59.92
C THR A 544 44.39 2.33 -58.88
N ARG A 545 43.28 2.74 -58.23
CA ARG A 545 42.55 1.91 -57.25
C ARG A 545 41.18 1.53 -57.81
N THR A 546 40.83 0.26 -57.72
CA THR A 546 39.50 -0.25 -58.07
C THR A 546 38.84 -0.87 -56.85
N LEU A 547 37.64 -0.38 -56.51
CA LEU A 547 36.87 -0.85 -55.36
C LEU A 547 35.78 -1.82 -55.82
N SER A 548 35.58 -2.91 -55.07
CA SER A 548 34.46 -3.83 -55.31
C SER A 548 33.11 -3.27 -54.85
N ASP A 549 33.11 -2.45 -53.78
CA ASP A 549 31.93 -1.77 -53.25
C ASP A 549 32.32 -0.36 -52.76
N PRO A 550 31.65 0.72 -53.20
CA PRO A 550 31.93 2.08 -52.75
C PRO A 550 31.61 2.34 -51.27
N LYS A 551 30.80 1.50 -50.61
CA LYS A 551 30.40 1.66 -49.21
C LYS A 551 31.40 1.06 -48.20
N LEU A 552 32.48 0.42 -48.68
CA LEU A 552 33.58 -0.11 -47.85
C LEU A 552 33.12 -1.08 -46.73
N LEU A 553 32.02 -1.80 -46.96
CA LEU A 553 31.47 -2.78 -46.01
C LEU A 553 32.44 -3.95 -45.81
N VAL A 554 32.29 -4.69 -44.71
CA VAL A 554 33.03 -5.94 -44.46
C VAL A 554 32.89 -6.88 -45.67
N GLY A 555 34.04 -7.35 -46.18
CA GLY A 555 34.13 -8.14 -47.41
C GLY A 555 34.54 -7.33 -48.65
N THR A 556 34.52 -5.99 -48.58
CA THR A 556 35.00 -5.13 -49.68
C THR A 556 36.48 -5.35 -49.94
N THR A 557 36.85 -5.42 -51.22
CA THR A 557 38.24 -5.48 -51.68
C THR A 557 38.61 -4.24 -52.47
N ILE A 558 39.79 -3.69 -52.18
CA ILE A 558 40.42 -2.59 -52.92
C ILE A 558 41.65 -3.15 -53.60
N GLN A 559 41.69 -3.09 -54.93
CA GLN A 559 42.84 -3.53 -55.72
C GLN A 559 43.59 -2.32 -56.26
N TYR A 560 44.91 -2.31 -56.03
CA TYR A 560 45.83 -1.28 -56.51
C TYR A 560 46.64 -1.80 -57.69
N SER A 561 46.74 -0.98 -58.74
CA SER A 561 47.56 -1.24 -59.91
C SER A 561 48.46 -0.04 -60.18
N CYS A 562 49.77 -0.22 -60.27
CA CYS A 562 50.67 0.87 -60.63
C CYS A 562 50.49 1.30 -62.09
N ILE A 563 50.71 2.58 -62.37
CA ILE A 563 50.77 3.08 -63.75
C ILE A 563 52.04 2.55 -64.47
N PRO A 564 52.05 2.48 -65.81
CA PRO A 564 53.21 1.99 -66.56
C PRO A 564 54.51 2.72 -66.19
N GLY A 565 55.58 1.96 -65.91
CA GLY A 565 56.88 2.48 -65.45
C GLY A 565 57.16 2.32 -63.95
N TYR A 566 56.15 1.92 -63.17
CA TYR A 566 56.26 1.66 -61.74
C TYR A 566 55.92 0.19 -61.39
N ILE A 567 56.61 -0.38 -60.40
CA ILE A 567 56.41 -1.73 -59.88
C ILE A 567 55.78 -1.61 -58.49
N LEU A 568 54.76 -2.45 -58.23
CA LEU A 568 54.06 -2.48 -56.95
C LEU A 568 54.89 -3.21 -55.88
N GLN A 569 55.12 -2.54 -54.77
CA GLN A 569 55.78 -3.06 -53.58
C GLN A 569 54.75 -3.17 -52.44
N GLY A 570 54.33 -4.40 -52.13
CA GLY A 570 53.32 -4.70 -51.11
C GLY A 570 52.19 -5.59 -51.63
N GLY A 571 51.12 -5.74 -50.83
CA GLY A 571 49.92 -6.48 -51.23
C GLY A 571 49.09 -5.68 -52.24
N ALA A 572 48.80 -6.27 -53.40
CA ALA A 572 47.99 -5.63 -54.45
C ALA A 572 46.51 -5.47 -54.10
N THR A 573 46.03 -6.21 -53.10
CA THR A 573 44.61 -6.24 -52.72
C THR A 573 44.47 -6.10 -51.21
N LEU A 574 43.68 -5.13 -50.77
CA LEU A 574 43.27 -4.94 -49.39
C LEU A 574 41.83 -5.39 -49.24
N THR A 575 41.59 -6.37 -48.38
CA THR A 575 40.24 -6.83 -48.00
C THR A 575 39.87 -6.28 -46.63
N CYS A 576 38.66 -5.72 -46.50
CA CYS A 576 38.07 -5.32 -45.22
C CYS A 576 37.48 -6.55 -44.53
N TYR A 577 37.90 -6.85 -43.31
CA TYR A 577 37.34 -7.97 -42.55
C TYR A 577 36.89 -7.51 -41.16
N GLY A 578 35.81 -8.11 -40.68
CA GLY A 578 35.27 -7.84 -39.35
C GLY A 578 36.15 -8.46 -38.26
N ARG A 579 36.30 -7.75 -37.14
CA ARG A 579 36.99 -8.24 -35.94
C ARG A 579 35.97 -8.36 -34.81
N GLU A 580 35.98 -9.47 -34.07
CA GLU A 580 35.14 -9.63 -32.87
C GLU A 580 36.05 -9.97 -31.67
N PRO A 581 36.19 -9.08 -30.66
CA PRO A 581 35.63 -7.73 -30.54
C PRO A 581 36.47 -6.64 -31.23
N GLY A 582 35.82 -5.60 -31.77
CA GLY A 582 36.48 -4.40 -32.29
C GLY A 582 35.93 -3.87 -33.61
N THR A 583 36.52 -2.80 -34.12
CA THR A 583 36.16 -2.23 -35.43
C THR A 583 36.71 -3.06 -36.59
N PRO A 584 36.01 -3.11 -37.73
CA PRO A 584 36.52 -3.73 -38.96
C PRO A 584 37.85 -3.11 -39.39
N VAL A 585 38.80 -3.95 -39.83
CA VAL A 585 40.14 -3.51 -40.24
C VAL A 585 40.53 -4.07 -41.60
N TRP A 586 41.45 -3.36 -42.27
CA TRP A 586 42.04 -3.83 -43.51
C TRP A 586 43.11 -4.90 -43.23
N THR A 587 43.12 -5.93 -44.09
CA THR A 587 44.09 -7.04 -44.08
C THR A 587 45.56 -6.61 -44.12
N SER A 588 45.89 -5.47 -44.73
CA SER A 588 47.27 -4.98 -44.84
C SER A 588 47.35 -3.45 -44.96
N ARG A 589 48.56 -2.89 -44.84
CA ARG A 589 48.84 -1.46 -45.04
C ARG A 589 48.86 -1.12 -46.54
N LEU A 590 48.74 0.17 -46.87
CA LEU A 590 48.79 0.65 -48.26
C LEU A 590 50.09 0.22 -48.98
N PRO A 591 50.02 -0.28 -50.23
CA PRO A 591 51.20 -0.59 -51.04
C PRO A 591 51.88 0.67 -51.59
N HIS A 592 53.10 0.54 -52.11
CA HIS A 592 53.83 1.62 -52.76
C HIS A 592 54.16 1.29 -54.22
N CYS A 593 54.06 2.27 -55.12
CA CYS A 593 54.52 2.14 -56.50
C CYS A 593 55.88 2.81 -56.64
N VAL A 594 56.93 2.02 -56.92
CA VAL A 594 58.31 2.51 -57.10
C VAL A 594 58.73 2.39 -58.56
N LEU A 595 59.59 3.27 -59.06
CA LEU A 595 60.06 3.22 -60.45
C LEU A 595 60.73 1.87 -60.76
N ALA A 596 60.42 1.28 -61.90
CA ALA A 596 60.94 -0.03 -62.31
C ALA A 596 62.49 -0.05 -62.38
N GLU A 597 63.11 1.09 -62.66
CA GLU A 597 64.57 1.28 -62.71
C GLU A 597 65.20 1.28 -61.30
N ALA A 598 64.47 1.71 -60.27
CA ALA A 598 64.94 1.73 -58.88
C ALA A 598 64.76 0.37 -58.18
N ALA A 599 63.84 -0.48 -58.65
CA ALA A 599 63.62 -1.82 -58.09
C ALA A 599 64.75 -2.80 -58.43
N ALA A 600 65.43 -2.60 -59.57
CA ALA A 600 66.55 -3.42 -60.03
C ALA A 600 67.84 -3.25 -59.19
N ASP A 601 67.97 -2.14 -58.45
CA ASP A 601 69.14 -1.84 -57.61
C ASP A 601 69.00 -2.29 -56.15
N SER A 602 67.92 -3.02 -55.81
CA SER A 602 67.73 -3.59 -54.46
C SER A 602 68.33 -5.00 -54.28
N SER A 603 69.22 -5.40 -55.19
CA SER A 603 70.06 -6.60 -55.09
C SER A 603 71.38 -6.28 -54.36
N PHE A 604 71.35 -6.45 -53.03
CA PHE A 604 72.48 -6.77 -52.17
C PHE A 604 73.67 -5.78 -52.11
N ASP A 605 73.75 -5.04 -50.99
CA ASP A 605 75.04 -4.90 -50.31
C ASP A 605 74.89 -5.16 -48.80
N GLY A 606 74.87 -6.46 -48.47
CA GLY A 606 74.86 -7.00 -47.11
C GLY A 606 76.15 -6.75 -46.31
N GLY A 607 77.06 -5.90 -46.78
CA GLY A 607 78.27 -5.51 -46.06
C GLY A 607 78.09 -4.32 -45.10
N SER A 608 77.15 -3.41 -45.37
CA SER A 608 77.04 -2.14 -44.62
C SER A 608 76.12 -2.20 -43.39
N MET A 609 75.18 -3.16 -43.35
CA MET A 609 74.28 -3.37 -42.20
C MET A 609 75.00 -3.98 -40.99
N ALA A 610 75.99 -4.86 -41.23
CA ALA A 610 76.78 -5.45 -40.15
C ALA A 610 77.62 -4.39 -39.41
N LEU A 611 78.22 -3.45 -40.15
CA LEU A 611 79.02 -2.36 -39.58
C LEU A 611 78.16 -1.40 -38.74
N ALA A 612 76.95 -1.05 -39.21
CA ALA A 612 76.02 -0.21 -38.45
C ALA A 612 75.51 -0.91 -37.17
N ILE A 613 75.20 -2.20 -37.23
CA ILE A 613 74.78 -2.99 -36.06
C ILE A 613 75.95 -3.15 -35.07
N PHE A 614 77.17 -3.42 -35.54
CA PHE A 614 78.35 -3.49 -34.66
C PHE A 614 78.65 -2.16 -33.97
N ILE A 615 78.51 -1.02 -34.68
CA ILE A 615 78.70 0.32 -34.10
C ILE A 615 77.60 0.62 -33.06
N LEU A 616 76.33 0.28 -33.34
CA LEU A 616 75.23 0.46 -32.39
C LEU A 616 75.38 -0.44 -31.15
N VAL A 617 75.80 -1.69 -31.32
CA VAL A 617 76.05 -2.62 -30.19
C VAL A 617 77.27 -2.16 -29.37
N LEU A 618 78.32 -1.63 -30.02
CA LEU A 618 79.45 -1.00 -29.32
C LEU A 618 79.04 0.27 -28.55
N LEU A 619 78.20 1.13 -29.13
CA LEU A 619 77.70 2.32 -28.45
C LEU A 619 76.80 1.97 -27.25
N VAL A 620 75.92 0.98 -27.40
CA VAL A 620 75.04 0.52 -26.31
C VAL A 620 75.83 -0.18 -25.21
N SER A 621 76.86 -0.97 -25.55
CA SER A 621 77.73 -1.60 -24.55
C SER A 621 78.63 -0.60 -23.82
N VAL A 622 79.11 0.46 -24.48
CA VAL A 622 79.83 1.57 -23.85
C VAL A 622 78.90 2.40 -22.94
N LEU A 623 77.65 2.63 -23.36
CA LEU A 623 76.64 3.33 -22.53
C LEU A 623 76.24 2.51 -21.31
N LEU A 624 75.98 1.22 -21.46
CA LEU A 624 75.66 0.32 -20.36
C LEU A 624 76.86 0.12 -19.42
N GLY A 625 78.07 0.01 -19.96
CA GLY A 625 79.31 -0.03 -19.18
C GLY A 625 79.59 1.27 -18.43
N GLY A 626 79.36 2.42 -19.06
CA GLY A 626 79.46 3.75 -18.44
C GLY A 626 78.43 3.97 -17.34
N ALA A 627 77.19 3.56 -17.55
CA ALA A 627 76.14 3.58 -16.53
C ALA A 627 76.44 2.62 -15.36
N TYR A 628 76.98 1.43 -15.65
CA TYR A 628 77.41 0.47 -14.62
C TYR A 628 78.56 1.02 -13.77
N ILE A 629 79.57 1.66 -14.38
CA ILE A 629 80.68 2.32 -13.66
C ILE A 629 80.19 3.54 -12.87
N TYR A 630 79.25 4.33 -13.41
CA TYR A 630 78.64 5.47 -12.72
C TYR A 630 77.85 5.03 -11.48
N VAL A 631 77.02 3.99 -11.60
CA VAL A 631 76.24 3.45 -10.47
C VAL A 631 77.13 2.75 -9.43
N THR A 632 78.19 2.07 -9.86
CA THR A 632 79.13 1.41 -8.92
C THR A 632 80.07 2.39 -8.22
N ARG A 633 80.47 3.50 -8.84
CA ARG A 633 81.21 4.59 -8.16
C ARG A 633 80.33 5.49 -7.29
N CYS A 634 79.09 5.76 -7.68
CA CYS A 634 78.14 6.52 -6.86
C CYS A 634 77.63 5.74 -5.63
N ARG A 635 77.80 4.40 -5.60
CA ARG A 635 77.50 3.59 -4.40
C ARG A 635 78.55 3.67 -3.29
N TYR A 636 79.73 4.23 -3.53
CA TYR A 636 80.80 4.30 -2.51
C TYR A 636 81.04 5.70 -1.94
N HIS A 637 80.46 6.74 -2.53
CA HIS A 637 80.51 8.09 -2.00
C HIS A 637 79.19 8.80 -2.25
N SER A 638 78.26 8.73 -1.29
CA SER A 638 77.46 9.85 -0.76
C SER A 638 76.19 9.33 -0.09
N ASN A 639 76.10 9.63 1.21
CA ASN A 639 74.95 9.40 2.06
C ASN A 639 73.79 10.33 1.65
N LEU A 640 72.71 9.79 1.08
CA LEU A 640 71.40 10.43 1.19
C LEU A 640 70.31 9.35 1.26
N ARG A 641 69.72 9.23 2.46
CA ARG A 641 68.58 8.35 2.77
C ARG A 641 67.30 8.99 2.21
N LEU A 642 66.59 8.25 1.35
CA LEU A 642 65.16 8.45 1.06
C LEU A 642 64.38 7.29 1.71
N PRO A 643 63.17 7.55 2.26
CA PRO A 643 62.59 6.74 3.31
C PRO A 643 61.92 5.47 2.82
N LEU A 644 62.02 4.44 3.67
CA LEU A 644 61.36 3.15 3.61
C LEU A 644 59.83 3.32 3.68
N MET A 645 59.11 2.66 2.77
CA MET A 645 57.67 2.39 2.91
C MET A 645 57.49 0.95 3.42
N TYR A 646 57.24 0.84 4.71
CA TYR A 646 56.58 -0.28 5.41
C TYR A 646 55.83 0.37 6.62
N PRO A 647 54.81 -0.26 7.19
CA PRO A 647 53.42 0.20 7.10
C PRO A 647 52.82 0.42 8.49
N HIS A 648 52.37 1.62 8.83
CA HIS A 648 51.71 1.87 10.13
C HIS A 648 50.87 3.15 10.06
N PRO A 649 49.97 3.40 11.02
CA PRO A 649 49.01 2.49 11.66
C PRO A 649 47.62 3.13 11.73
N TYR A 650 46.63 2.32 12.12
CA TYR A 650 45.31 2.73 12.58
C TYR A 650 45.36 3.92 13.57
N SER A 651 44.49 4.90 13.35
CA SER A 651 43.88 5.69 14.42
C SER A 651 42.37 5.44 14.40
N GLN A 652 41.92 4.61 15.34
CA GLN A 652 40.51 4.41 15.68
C GLN A 652 39.94 5.69 16.29
N ILE A 653 38.68 6.02 15.98
CA ILE A 653 37.72 6.62 16.92
C ILE A 653 36.33 6.02 16.58
N THR A 654 35.97 5.07 17.45
CA THR A 654 34.64 4.74 18.02
C THR A 654 33.49 4.29 17.12
N VAL A 655 33.33 2.96 17.06
CA VAL A 655 32.06 2.30 17.40
C VAL A 655 32.32 1.50 18.69
N GLU A 656 31.74 1.94 19.80
CA GLU A 656 31.33 1.06 20.91
C GLU A 656 29.80 0.93 20.78
N THR A 657 29.13 -0.20 20.94
CA THR A 657 29.48 -1.64 20.98
C THR A 657 28.13 -2.36 21.10
N GLU A 658 28.00 -3.52 20.42
CA GLU A 658 27.32 -4.73 20.92
C GLU A 658 25.81 -4.65 21.28
N PHE A 659 24.98 -5.69 21.33
CA PHE A 659 24.97 -7.17 21.30
C PHE A 659 23.51 -7.45 20.82
N ASP A 660 23.07 -8.49 20.13
CA ASP A 660 23.40 -9.91 20.13
C ASP A 660 22.58 -10.54 18.98
N ASN A 661 23.13 -11.48 18.21
CA ASN A 661 22.33 -12.63 17.81
C ASN A 661 23.28 -13.81 17.50
N PRO A 662 23.09 -14.97 18.13
CA PRO A 662 24.08 -16.02 18.13
C PRO A 662 24.03 -16.90 16.86
N LEU A 663 25.22 -17.39 16.50
CA LEU A 663 25.50 -18.61 15.74
C LEU A 663 24.68 -19.79 16.28
N TYR A 664 24.38 -20.82 15.48
CA TYR A 664 25.25 -21.97 15.19
C TYR A 664 24.38 -22.98 14.38
N GLU A 665 24.81 -23.88 13.51
CA GLU A 665 26.11 -24.42 13.10
C GLU A 665 25.82 -25.27 11.84
N THR A 666 26.76 -25.32 10.90
CA THR A 666 26.81 -26.40 9.90
C THR A 666 27.91 -27.37 10.29
N GLY A 667 27.59 -28.67 10.34
CA GLY A 667 28.55 -29.74 10.56
C GLY A 667 28.08 -31.02 9.90
N GLY A 668 28.88 -31.54 8.96
CA GLY A 668 28.53 -32.65 8.09
C GLY A 668 28.62 -34.06 8.69
N VAL A 669 27.80 -34.95 8.13
CA VAL A 669 28.11 -36.30 7.59
C VAL A 669 28.90 -37.30 8.49
N ARG A 670 28.26 -38.40 8.96
CA ARG A 670 28.17 -39.75 8.32
C ARG A 670 27.69 -40.86 9.31
N ILE A 671 26.70 -41.64 8.87
CA ILE A 671 26.47 -43.10 9.01
C ILE A 671 26.97 -43.83 10.30
N SER A 672 26.06 -44.43 11.07
CA SER A 672 25.86 -45.91 11.14
C SER A 672 24.84 -46.36 12.20
N GLN A 673 23.87 -47.16 11.72
CA GLN A 673 23.29 -48.38 12.32
C GLN A 673 22.69 -48.41 13.75
N ASN A 674 21.53 -49.08 13.76
CA ASN A 674 21.07 -50.10 14.69
C ASN A 674 20.10 -49.75 15.84
N THR A 675 18.84 -50.11 15.53
CA THR A 675 17.99 -51.07 16.25
C THR A 675 17.29 -50.70 17.55
N SER A 676 16.00 -51.04 17.51
CA SER A 676 15.14 -51.54 18.59
C SER A 676 14.57 -50.46 19.53
N VAL A 677 13.38 -50.55 20.11
CA VAL A 677 12.18 -51.41 20.10
C VAL A 677 11.28 -50.73 21.16
N THR A 678 9.95 -50.84 21.00
CA THR A 678 8.87 -50.64 22.00
C THR A 678 9.26 -50.30 23.45
N THR A 679 8.60 -49.31 24.05
CA THR A 679 7.29 -49.45 24.75
C THR A 679 6.66 -48.08 24.94
#